data_AF-A0AAD9RCR7-F1
#
_entry.id   AF-A0AAD9RCR7-F1
#
_cell.length_a   1.000
_cell.length_b   1.000
_cell.length_c   1.000
_cell.angle_alpha   90.00
_cell.angle_beta   90.00
_cell.angle_gamma   90.00
#
_symmetry.space_group_name_H-M   'P 1'
#
loop_
_entity.id
_entity.type
_entity.pdbx_description
1 polymer ?
#
loop_
_entity_poly.entity_id
_entity_poly.type
_entity_poly.pdbx_seq_one_letter_code
_entity_poly.pdbx_strand_id
1 'polypeptide(L)'
;MHTTLSDTSERRFEIQCKLESEIAALEALKDAEERSRKLTSGVLGILSSLEQRLATLRRTILPVYNETGNLQSQQHNIERTLSVLDHAIGYYGVCQEVEKSVRNGPSSSAGLSNFLDSMNRLYNAQRYFQKNNPSSVELENVTSLFGIGLEALYTEFHDILTRQSKPILPIILLDLIGSDEDTSGEDAPQSLCQLPEAVMDDLFKIANWLEERGQHKHGKIYASVRSSIVLRSLQLLKEHQRSASGGSTHAGSPMPRAKFANRHSSGTQETTGRWASRRLQHALEKKASKMLLKASQTTGFGLSLTASRKPQPQLSGCSIEDIAPDEQEMENYLLLTAGLHKLMQAERSLVSRILPPSLQLQVLEATVRDAMDLVAHDGESIAARAKRCIARRDFSAVLVVFPILKHLGELKPDLERTVEGCDYALRSKFASVLNALNATGAKALEDFAESVRNESSAVLPKDGTVAEGTSNVLVFLEQLAEYADTAGIVLRRNADVESVVSSAAKQTENAHRIVLGVYIKKVLAQLNLALVSKSDASYSDPSLRALFRLNNHNYVVNALRRSSLMELLLLAEPTVEQTYVDLLVKDKANYVSTTLVKARAYLEHSSDEPEPGSKVLKEKFLGFTRELEELAKCQRFYSVPDGRLREEIRKELQQAIIPLYTAFYNKYRGVSFSKNPAKYAKYTPDQVTSLINTFFDASA
;
A
#
# COMPACT_ATOMS: atom_id res chain seq x y z
N MET A 1 -51.80 -122.97 101.29
CA MET A 1 -50.51 -123.69 101.28
C MET A 1 -50.23 -124.04 99.84
N HIS A 2 -49.24 -123.55 99.12
CA HIS A 2 -48.03 -122.78 99.40
C HIS A 2 -47.53 -122.42 97.98
N THR A 3 -47.35 -121.19 97.52
CA THR A 3 -46.30 -120.20 97.84
C THR A 3 -44.89 -120.79 98.04
N THR A 4 -43.89 -120.13 97.46
CA THR A 4 -42.46 -120.11 97.88
C THR A 4 -41.40 -120.98 97.17
N LEU A 5 -41.54 -121.25 95.87
CA LEU A 5 -40.37 -121.42 94.96
C LEU A 5 -40.40 -120.38 93.81
N SER A 6 -41.15 -119.29 94.04
CA SER A 6 -41.34 -118.16 93.12
C SER A 6 -40.07 -117.33 92.90
N ASP A 7 -39.03 -117.43 93.73
CA ASP A 7 -37.94 -116.43 93.74
C ASP A 7 -36.74 -116.75 92.82
N THR A 8 -36.42 -118.02 92.56
CA THR A 8 -35.30 -118.41 91.67
C THR A 8 -35.73 -118.66 90.23
N SER A 9 -37.00 -119.00 90.03
CA SER A 9 -37.60 -119.19 88.70
C SER A 9 -38.04 -117.87 88.09
N GLU A 10 -38.54 -116.89 88.86
CA GLU A 10 -38.85 -115.53 88.36
C GLU A 10 -37.62 -114.84 87.78
N ARG A 11 -36.44 -114.92 88.43
CA ARG A 11 -35.17 -114.45 87.83
C ARG A 11 -34.76 -115.22 86.58
N ARG A 12 -34.97 -116.55 86.54
CA ARG A 12 -34.76 -117.33 85.30
C ARG A 12 -35.72 -116.88 84.21
N PHE A 13 -36.97 -116.59 84.53
CA PHE A 13 -37.98 -116.12 83.60
C PHE A 13 -37.67 -114.69 83.10
N GLU A 14 -37.18 -113.80 83.95
CA GLU A 14 -36.72 -112.46 83.57
C GLU A 14 -35.47 -112.52 82.67
N ILE A 15 -34.51 -113.40 82.99
CA ILE A 15 -33.33 -113.65 82.14
C ILE A 15 -33.76 -114.31 80.82
N GLN A 16 -34.71 -115.24 80.85
CA GLN A 16 -35.27 -115.90 79.66
C GLN A 16 -35.99 -114.87 78.77
N CYS A 17 -36.83 -114.00 79.34
CA CYS A 17 -37.50 -112.91 78.61
C CYS A 17 -36.50 -111.87 78.08
N LYS A 18 -35.45 -111.51 78.83
CA LYS A 18 -34.37 -110.65 78.32
C LYS A 18 -33.56 -111.31 77.22
N LEU A 19 -33.30 -112.62 77.34
CA LEU A 19 -32.61 -113.41 76.31
C LEU A 19 -33.47 -113.52 75.05
N GLU A 20 -34.78 -113.76 75.17
CA GLU A 20 -35.74 -113.75 74.06
C GLU A 20 -35.84 -112.36 73.42
N SER A 21 -35.85 -111.29 74.22
CA SER A 21 -35.83 -109.91 73.73
C SER A 21 -34.51 -109.56 73.02
N GLU A 22 -33.37 -110.01 73.53
CA GLU A 22 -32.05 -109.83 72.91
C GLU A 22 -31.92 -110.66 71.62
N ILE A 23 -32.47 -111.88 71.59
CA ILE A 23 -32.54 -112.72 70.39
C ILE A 23 -33.41 -112.03 69.32
N ALA A 24 -34.59 -111.53 69.70
CA ALA A 24 -35.46 -110.79 68.79
C ALA A 24 -34.82 -109.47 68.31
N ALA A 25 -34.08 -108.76 69.17
CA ALA A 25 -33.34 -107.55 68.80
C ALA A 25 -32.16 -107.87 67.87
N LEU A 26 -31.45 -108.99 68.09
CA LEU A 26 -30.39 -109.48 67.21
C LEU A 26 -30.93 -109.94 65.87
N GLU A 27 -32.10 -110.57 65.83
CA GLU A 27 -32.80 -110.90 64.57
C GLU A 27 -33.23 -109.64 63.84
N ALA A 28 -33.82 -108.65 64.52
CA ALA A 28 -34.18 -107.37 63.91
C ALA A 28 -32.95 -106.58 63.42
N LEU A 29 -31.82 -106.66 64.13
CA LEU A 29 -30.55 -106.04 63.72
C LEU A 29 -29.96 -106.76 62.51
N LYS A 30 -29.98 -108.11 62.49
CA LYS A 30 -29.59 -108.89 61.31
C LYS A 30 -30.47 -108.56 60.11
N ASP A 31 -31.79 -108.42 60.30
CA ASP A 31 -32.72 -108.00 59.25
C ASP A 31 -32.46 -106.56 58.79
N ALA A 32 -32.04 -105.67 59.68
CA ALA A 32 -31.64 -104.31 59.34
C ALA A 32 -30.29 -104.26 58.59
N GLU A 33 -29.33 -105.10 58.99
CA GLU A 33 -28.04 -105.27 58.31
C GLU A 33 -28.25 -105.87 56.92
N GLU A 34 -29.07 -106.91 56.79
CA GLU A 34 -29.44 -107.55 55.53
C GLU A 34 -30.13 -106.54 54.59
N ARG A 35 -31.04 -105.71 55.12
CA ARG A 35 -31.68 -104.60 54.39
C ARG A 35 -30.65 -103.55 53.96
N SER A 36 -29.75 -103.14 54.86
CA SER A 36 -28.69 -102.16 54.56
C SER A 36 -27.71 -102.69 53.51
N ARG A 37 -27.34 -103.97 53.57
CA ARG A 37 -26.48 -104.66 52.61
C ARG A 37 -27.17 -104.76 51.24
N LYS A 38 -28.47 -105.06 51.20
CA LYS A 38 -29.26 -105.04 49.96
C LYS A 38 -29.35 -103.62 49.38
N LEU A 39 -29.57 -102.61 50.21
CA LEU A 39 -29.61 -101.21 49.78
C LEU A 39 -28.25 -100.75 49.24
N THR A 40 -27.16 -101.09 49.93
CA THR A 40 -25.78 -100.76 49.54
C THR A 40 -25.40 -101.46 48.23
N SER A 41 -25.79 -102.73 48.06
CA SER A 41 -25.63 -103.46 46.80
C SER A 41 -26.43 -102.79 45.66
N GLY A 42 -27.66 -102.34 45.94
CA GLY A 42 -28.48 -101.58 45.00
C GLY A 42 -27.84 -100.25 44.59
N VAL A 43 -27.31 -99.49 45.56
CA VAL A 43 -26.61 -98.22 45.32
C VAL A 43 -25.33 -98.46 44.52
N LEU A 44 -24.55 -99.48 44.86
CA LEU A 44 -23.35 -99.87 44.11
C LEU A 44 -23.69 -100.29 42.67
N GLY A 45 -24.79 -101.02 42.47
CA GLY A 45 -25.29 -101.37 41.13
C GLY A 45 -25.74 -100.17 40.31
N ILE A 46 -26.40 -99.18 40.94
CA ILE A 46 -26.78 -97.92 40.29
C ILE A 46 -25.54 -97.10 39.92
N LEU A 47 -24.56 -97.02 40.82
CA LEU A 47 -23.29 -96.32 40.57
C LEU A 47 -22.51 -96.98 39.44
N SER A 48 -22.36 -98.31 39.45
CA SER A 48 -21.68 -99.02 38.37
C SER A 48 -22.42 -98.85 37.04
N SER A 49 -23.76 -98.84 37.07
CA SER A 49 -24.59 -98.54 35.88
C SER A 49 -24.41 -97.10 35.40
N LEU A 50 -24.28 -96.12 36.31
CA LEU A 50 -24.05 -94.72 35.96
C LEU A 50 -22.64 -94.53 35.39
N GLU A 51 -21.62 -95.12 36.00
CA GLU A 51 -20.25 -95.12 35.51
C GLU A 51 -20.16 -95.75 34.13
N GLN A 52 -20.82 -96.89 33.92
CA GLN A 52 -20.86 -97.56 32.63
C GLN A 52 -21.62 -96.72 31.58
N ARG A 53 -22.73 -96.06 31.96
CA ARG A 53 -23.46 -95.14 31.08
C ARG A 53 -22.67 -93.88 30.77
N LEU A 54 -21.94 -93.30 31.74
CA LEU A 54 -21.08 -92.14 31.55
C LEU A 54 -19.87 -92.48 30.67
N ALA A 55 -19.26 -93.65 30.88
CA ALA A 55 -18.18 -94.16 30.04
C ALA A 55 -18.67 -94.39 28.60
N THR A 56 -19.88 -94.95 28.44
CA THR A 56 -20.51 -95.14 27.12
C THR A 56 -20.81 -93.79 26.48
N LEU A 57 -21.42 -92.85 27.21
CA LEU A 57 -21.71 -91.49 26.74
C LEU A 57 -20.45 -90.74 26.32
N ARG A 58 -19.37 -90.85 27.12
CA ARG A 58 -18.08 -90.26 26.80
C ARG A 58 -17.47 -90.91 25.56
N ARG A 59 -17.61 -92.23 25.39
CA ARG A 59 -17.13 -92.94 24.19
C ARG A 59 -17.95 -92.60 22.94
N THR A 60 -19.25 -92.32 23.07
CA THR A 60 -20.13 -92.08 21.92
C THR A 60 -20.28 -90.60 21.57
N ILE A 61 -20.47 -89.72 22.55
CA ILE A 61 -20.75 -88.29 22.35
C ILE A 61 -19.49 -87.46 22.25
N LEU A 62 -18.42 -87.74 23.01
CA LEU A 62 -17.21 -86.93 22.97
C LEU A 62 -16.59 -86.87 21.55
N PRO A 63 -16.51 -87.99 20.79
CA PRO A 63 -16.07 -87.92 19.40
C PRO A 63 -17.01 -87.08 18.54
N VAL A 64 -18.32 -87.23 18.69
CA VAL A 64 -19.30 -86.44 17.92
C VAL A 64 -19.19 -84.95 18.24
N TYR A 65 -19.02 -84.57 19.50
CA TYR A 65 -18.83 -83.18 19.92
C TYR A 65 -17.52 -82.61 19.36
N ASN A 66 -16.42 -83.37 19.42
CA ASN A 66 -15.14 -82.96 18.86
C ASN A 66 -15.21 -82.82 17.34
N GLU A 67 -15.80 -83.80 16.63
CA GLU A 67 -16.00 -83.73 15.18
C GLU A 67 -16.95 -82.58 14.79
N THR A 68 -17.99 -82.31 15.58
CA THR A 68 -18.89 -81.16 15.35
C THR A 68 -18.15 -79.84 15.54
N GLY A 69 -17.29 -79.71 16.56
CA GLY A 69 -16.46 -78.53 16.77
C GLY A 69 -15.41 -78.33 15.67
N ASN A 70 -14.82 -79.43 15.18
CA ASN A 70 -13.93 -79.42 14.02
C ASN A 70 -14.67 -78.97 12.75
N LEU A 71 -15.88 -79.50 12.51
CA LEU A 71 -16.72 -79.11 11.38
C LEU A 71 -17.16 -77.64 11.43
N GLN A 72 -17.54 -77.13 12.60
CA GLN A 72 -17.86 -75.70 12.78
C GLN A 72 -16.63 -74.82 12.52
N SER A 73 -15.46 -75.25 12.97
CA SER A 73 -14.21 -74.53 12.71
C SER A 73 -13.86 -74.54 11.21
N GLN A 74 -14.05 -75.68 10.54
CA GLN A 74 -13.88 -75.80 9.09
C GLN A 74 -14.87 -74.91 8.33
N GLN A 75 -16.14 -74.93 8.71
CA GLN A 75 -17.17 -74.07 8.12
C GLN A 75 -16.80 -72.59 8.28
N HIS A 76 -16.42 -72.17 9.48
CA HIS A 76 -16.00 -70.79 9.72
C HIS A 76 -14.78 -70.40 8.88
N ASN A 77 -13.80 -71.29 8.75
CA ASN A 77 -12.64 -71.06 7.91
C ASN A 77 -13.01 -70.95 6.43
N ILE A 78 -13.95 -71.78 5.95
CA ILE A 78 -14.47 -71.72 4.57
C ILE A 78 -15.19 -70.40 4.32
N GLU A 79 -16.11 -70.01 5.21
CA GLU A 79 -16.85 -68.74 5.11
C GLU A 79 -15.92 -67.53 5.11
N ARG A 80 -14.92 -67.53 6.00
CA ARG A 80 -13.89 -66.49 6.05
C ARG A 80 -13.06 -66.45 4.77
N THR A 81 -12.69 -67.60 4.23
CA THR A 81 -11.91 -67.69 2.98
C THR A 81 -12.73 -67.21 1.79
N LEU A 82 -14.02 -67.56 1.71
CA LEU A 82 -14.93 -67.05 0.69
C LEU A 82 -15.07 -65.54 0.76
N SER A 83 -15.24 -64.97 1.96
CA SER A 83 -15.31 -63.51 2.13
C SER A 83 -14.03 -62.80 1.69
N VAL A 84 -12.86 -63.36 1.99
CA VAL A 84 -11.57 -62.80 1.53
C VAL A 84 -11.42 -62.95 0.02
N LEU A 85 -11.87 -64.06 -0.56
CA LEU A 85 -11.84 -64.31 -2.00
C LEU A 85 -12.76 -63.35 -2.76
N ASP A 86 -13.99 -63.15 -2.30
CA ASP A 86 -14.93 -62.18 -2.89
C ASP A 86 -14.38 -60.76 -2.83
N HIS A 87 -13.75 -60.40 -1.70
CA HIS A 87 -13.07 -59.12 -1.57
C HIS A 87 -11.90 -58.96 -2.56
N ALA A 88 -11.11 -60.01 -2.76
CA ALA A 88 -9.99 -60.00 -3.71
C ALA A 88 -10.47 -59.90 -5.16
N ILE A 89 -11.42 -60.74 -5.57
CA ILE A 89 -12.01 -60.76 -6.92
C ILE A 89 -12.55 -59.39 -7.30
N GLY A 90 -13.15 -58.70 -6.33
CA GLY A 90 -13.66 -57.33 -6.49
C GLY A 90 -12.64 -56.31 -7.02
N TYR A 91 -11.34 -56.54 -6.87
CA TYR A 91 -10.28 -55.67 -7.40
C TYR A 91 -9.75 -56.06 -8.78
N TYR A 92 -9.78 -57.35 -9.14
CA TYR A 92 -9.27 -57.84 -10.43
C TYR A 92 -10.14 -57.40 -11.61
N GLY A 93 -11.45 -57.19 -11.41
CA GLY A 93 -12.37 -56.71 -12.44
C GLY A 93 -12.39 -55.19 -12.64
N VAL A 94 -11.87 -54.41 -11.68
CA VAL A 94 -12.06 -52.94 -11.63
C VAL A 94 -11.58 -52.25 -12.90
N CYS A 95 -10.39 -52.61 -13.40
CA CYS A 95 -9.85 -52.01 -14.63
C CYS A 95 -10.82 -52.10 -15.80
N GLN A 96 -11.38 -53.29 -16.05
CA GLN A 96 -12.28 -53.53 -17.18
C GLN A 96 -13.60 -52.78 -17.03
N GLU A 97 -14.13 -52.73 -15.80
CA GLU A 97 -15.40 -52.05 -15.52
C GLU A 97 -15.31 -50.52 -15.70
N VAL A 98 -14.20 -49.92 -15.28
CA VAL A 98 -14.05 -48.45 -15.25
C VAL A 98 -13.31 -47.88 -16.47
N GLU A 99 -12.62 -48.71 -17.27
CA GLU A 99 -11.78 -48.25 -18.38
C GLU A 99 -12.52 -47.32 -19.34
N LYS A 100 -13.74 -47.69 -19.77
CA LYS A 100 -14.54 -46.86 -20.67
C LYS A 100 -14.89 -45.50 -20.05
N SER A 101 -15.24 -45.49 -18.77
CA SER A 101 -15.55 -44.26 -18.02
C SER A 101 -14.34 -43.33 -17.96
N VAL A 102 -13.18 -43.90 -17.60
CA VAL A 102 -11.92 -43.15 -17.45
C VAL A 102 -11.41 -42.62 -18.79
N ARG A 103 -11.49 -43.41 -19.88
CA ARG A 103 -11.06 -42.97 -21.21
C ARG A 103 -11.97 -41.90 -21.82
N ASN A 104 -13.25 -41.88 -21.47
CA ASN A 104 -14.18 -40.85 -21.94
C ASN A 104 -14.01 -39.51 -21.22
N GLY A 105 -13.30 -39.49 -20.08
CA GLY A 105 -12.99 -38.28 -19.33
C GLY A 105 -14.14 -37.73 -18.46
N PRO A 106 -13.83 -36.74 -17.62
CA PRO A 106 -14.77 -36.15 -16.66
C PRO A 106 -15.85 -35.27 -17.32
N SER A 107 -15.59 -34.72 -18.51
CA SER A 107 -16.55 -33.96 -19.35
C SER A 107 -17.61 -34.84 -20.04
N SER A 108 -17.57 -36.17 -19.87
CA SER A 108 -18.52 -37.08 -20.51
C SER A 108 -19.95 -36.90 -19.97
N SER A 109 -20.94 -37.44 -20.68
CA SER A 109 -22.36 -37.37 -20.26
C SER A 109 -22.66 -37.98 -18.90
N ALA A 110 -21.74 -38.80 -18.37
CA ALA A 110 -21.83 -39.36 -17.02
C ALA A 110 -21.50 -38.32 -15.92
N GLY A 111 -20.83 -37.22 -16.26
CA GLY A 111 -20.49 -36.13 -15.34
C GLY A 111 -19.29 -36.41 -14.43
N LEU A 112 -18.79 -35.34 -13.81
CA LEU A 112 -17.60 -35.35 -12.96
C LEU A 112 -17.70 -36.32 -11.78
N SER A 113 -18.85 -36.38 -11.09
CA SER A 113 -19.02 -37.24 -9.91
C SER A 113 -18.80 -38.73 -10.24
N ASN A 114 -19.42 -39.23 -11.32
CA ASN A 114 -19.27 -40.62 -11.74
C ASN A 114 -17.83 -40.95 -12.18
N PHE A 115 -17.14 -39.97 -12.77
CA PHE A 115 -15.72 -40.10 -13.11
C PHE A 115 -14.87 -40.22 -11.84
N LEU A 116 -15.08 -39.35 -10.84
CA LEU A 116 -14.35 -39.41 -9.57
C LEU A 116 -14.61 -40.73 -8.82
N ASP A 117 -15.82 -41.27 -8.87
CA ASP A 117 -16.14 -42.58 -8.30
C ASP A 117 -15.39 -43.72 -9.00
N SER A 118 -15.30 -43.66 -10.34
CA SER A 118 -14.50 -44.60 -11.14
C SER A 118 -13.02 -44.54 -10.74
N MET A 119 -12.50 -43.32 -10.53
CA MET A 119 -11.13 -43.08 -10.08
C MET A 119 -10.88 -43.55 -8.63
N ASN A 120 -11.87 -43.43 -7.75
CA ASN A 120 -11.81 -43.95 -6.38
C ASN A 120 -11.68 -45.48 -6.36
N ARG A 121 -12.42 -46.17 -7.23
CA ARG A 121 -12.31 -47.63 -7.37
C ARG A 121 -10.93 -48.05 -7.83
N LEU A 122 -10.35 -47.35 -8.82
CA LEU A 122 -8.97 -47.58 -9.27
C LEU A 122 -7.94 -47.33 -8.16
N TYR A 123 -8.09 -46.23 -7.42
CA TYR A 123 -7.18 -45.91 -6.31
C TYR A 123 -7.18 -46.99 -5.22
N ASN A 124 -8.36 -47.50 -4.86
CA ASN A 124 -8.50 -48.59 -3.89
C ASN A 124 -7.89 -49.90 -4.40
N ALA A 125 -8.12 -50.23 -5.68
CA ALA A 125 -7.50 -51.39 -6.32
C ALA A 125 -5.96 -51.26 -6.35
N GLN A 126 -5.44 -50.08 -6.67
CA GLN A 126 -4.00 -49.82 -6.68
C GLN A 126 -3.39 -50.06 -5.30
N ARG A 127 -3.99 -49.51 -4.24
CA ARG A 127 -3.54 -49.74 -2.85
C ARG A 127 -3.62 -51.21 -2.44
N TYR A 128 -4.67 -51.91 -2.84
CA TYR A 128 -4.81 -53.34 -2.58
C TYR A 128 -3.67 -54.13 -3.22
N PHE A 129 -3.39 -53.93 -4.51
CA PHE A 129 -2.34 -54.65 -5.21
C PHE A 129 -0.94 -54.25 -4.73
N GLN A 130 -0.68 -52.97 -4.42
CA GLN A 130 0.59 -52.55 -3.81
C GLN A 130 0.88 -53.26 -2.49
N LYS A 131 -0.15 -53.48 -1.65
CA LYS A 131 0.01 -54.12 -0.35
C LYS A 131 0.13 -55.65 -0.44
N ASN A 132 -0.62 -56.28 -1.35
CA ASN A 132 -0.73 -57.74 -1.39
C ASN A 132 0.12 -58.38 -2.50
N ASN A 133 0.20 -57.77 -3.68
CA ASN A 133 0.86 -58.32 -4.88
C ASN A 133 1.61 -57.23 -5.68
N PRO A 134 2.76 -56.72 -5.17
CA PRO A 134 3.44 -55.55 -5.72
C PRO A 134 4.08 -55.74 -7.10
N SER A 135 4.30 -56.98 -7.54
CA SER A 135 4.90 -57.30 -8.85
C SER A 135 3.89 -57.86 -9.86
N SER A 136 2.60 -57.56 -9.67
CA SER A 136 1.51 -58.05 -10.51
C SER A 136 1.31 -57.21 -11.77
N VAL A 137 0.89 -57.85 -12.87
CA VAL A 137 0.50 -57.15 -14.12
C VAL A 137 -0.78 -56.34 -13.93
N GLU A 138 -1.64 -56.77 -13.01
CA GLU A 138 -2.85 -56.06 -12.63
C GLU A 138 -2.52 -54.72 -11.97
N LEU A 139 -1.49 -54.66 -11.12
CA LEU A 139 -1.03 -53.40 -10.54
C LEU A 139 -0.54 -52.42 -11.62
N GLU A 140 0.20 -52.92 -12.62
CA GLU A 140 0.68 -52.12 -13.74
C GLU A 140 -0.50 -51.57 -14.56
N ASN A 141 -1.48 -52.40 -14.88
CA ASN A 141 -2.68 -52.00 -15.60
C ASN A 141 -3.51 -50.96 -14.83
N VAL A 142 -3.76 -51.18 -13.54
CA VAL A 142 -4.47 -50.22 -12.67
C VAL A 142 -3.69 -48.90 -12.60
N THR A 143 -2.38 -48.96 -12.40
CA THR A 143 -1.53 -47.77 -12.27
C THR A 143 -1.49 -46.97 -13.58
N SER A 144 -1.38 -47.64 -14.72
CA SER A 144 -1.43 -47.02 -16.05
C SER A 144 -2.77 -46.33 -16.31
N LEU A 145 -3.89 -47.04 -16.08
CA LEU A 145 -5.23 -46.47 -16.28
C LEU A 145 -5.52 -45.32 -15.30
N PHE A 146 -5.07 -45.44 -14.04
CA PHE A 146 -5.15 -44.35 -13.06
C PHE A 146 -4.34 -43.14 -13.50
N GLY A 147 -3.15 -43.34 -14.06
CA GLY A 147 -2.34 -42.27 -14.66
C GLY A 147 -3.06 -41.54 -15.80
N ILE A 148 -3.71 -42.28 -16.70
CA ILE A 148 -4.55 -41.69 -17.77
C ILE A 148 -5.67 -40.85 -17.18
N GLY A 149 -6.35 -41.35 -16.15
CA GLY A 149 -7.42 -40.63 -15.46
C GLY A 149 -6.95 -39.37 -14.72
N LEU A 150 -5.76 -39.40 -14.12
CA LEU A 150 -5.15 -38.23 -13.50
C LEU A 150 -4.86 -37.13 -14.52
N GLU A 151 -4.25 -37.48 -15.66
CA GLU A 151 -3.99 -36.51 -16.72
C GLU A 151 -5.30 -35.96 -17.30
N ALA A 152 -6.35 -36.79 -17.45
CA ALA A 152 -7.68 -36.31 -17.84
C ALA A 152 -8.29 -35.30 -16.84
N LEU A 153 -8.10 -35.50 -15.52
CA LEU A 153 -8.52 -34.53 -14.51
C LEU A 153 -7.74 -33.21 -14.59
N TYR A 154 -6.43 -33.28 -14.83
CA TYR A 154 -5.62 -32.08 -15.00
C TYR A 154 -6.01 -31.31 -16.26
N THR A 155 -6.26 -32.01 -17.37
CA THR A 155 -6.75 -31.40 -18.61
C THR A 155 -8.13 -30.76 -18.40
N GLU A 156 -9.06 -31.44 -17.73
CA GLU A 156 -10.39 -30.87 -17.44
C GLU A 156 -10.28 -29.63 -16.54
N PHE A 157 -9.49 -29.69 -15.47
CA PHE A 157 -9.27 -28.55 -14.58
C PHE A 157 -8.69 -27.35 -15.34
N HIS A 158 -7.72 -27.59 -16.22
CA HIS A 158 -7.17 -26.58 -17.12
C HIS A 158 -8.24 -26.02 -18.07
N ASP A 159 -8.99 -26.87 -18.75
CA ASP A 159 -9.96 -26.47 -19.77
C ASP A 159 -11.13 -25.69 -19.18
N ILE A 160 -11.63 -26.08 -18.00
CA ILE A 160 -12.63 -25.32 -17.27
C ILE A 160 -12.11 -23.92 -16.94
N LEU A 161 -10.91 -23.81 -16.38
CA LEU A 161 -10.31 -22.52 -16.04
C LEU A 161 -10.09 -21.65 -17.27
N THR A 162 -9.53 -22.20 -18.34
CA THR A 162 -9.23 -21.48 -19.59
C THR A 162 -10.51 -21.02 -20.30
N ARG A 163 -11.56 -21.86 -20.30
CA ARG A 163 -12.85 -21.52 -20.93
C ARG A 163 -13.61 -20.42 -20.19
N GLN A 164 -13.54 -20.42 -18.86
CA GLN A 164 -14.35 -19.53 -18.02
C GLN A 164 -13.61 -18.26 -17.60
N SER A 165 -12.28 -18.27 -17.54
CA SER A 165 -11.50 -17.10 -17.17
C SER A 165 -11.39 -16.12 -18.33
N LYS A 166 -11.90 -14.90 -18.14
CA LYS A 166 -11.76 -13.79 -19.09
C LYS A 166 -11.05 -12.61 -18.44
N PRO A 167 -10.17 -11.90 -19.17
CA PRO A 167 -9.60 -10.65 -18.68
C PRO A 167 -10.72 -9.66 -18.33
N ILE A 168 -10.56 -8.98 -17.20
CA ILE A 168 -11.51 -8.00 -16.72
C ILE A 168 -11.34 -6.72 -17.55
N LEU A 169 -12.47 -6.17 -17.98
CA LEU A 169 -12.47 -4.94 -18.77
C LEU A 169 -12.08 -3.74 -17.91
N PRO A 170 -11.34 -2.76 -18.46
CA PRO A 170 -10.89 -1.58 -17.72
C PRO A 170 -12.03 -0.87 -17.00
N ILE A 171 -13.19 -0.69 -17.66
CA ILE A 171 -14.35 0.03 -17.10
C ILE A 171 -14.83 -0.60 -15.79
N ILE A 172 -14.84 -1.93 -15.70
CA ILE A 172 -15.26 -2.66 -14.49
C ILE A 172 -14.27 -2.39 -13.35
N LEU A 173 -12.96 -2.39 -13.63
CA LEU A 173 -11.95 -2.07 -12.63
C LEU A 173 -12.06 -0.61 -12.18
N LEU A 174 -12.32 0.32 -13.09
CA LEU A 174 -12.53 1.73 -12.75
C LEU A 174 -13.75 1.91 -11.84
N ASP A 175 -14.86 1.26 -12.15
CA ASP A 175 -16.08 1.34 -11.34
C ASP A 175 -15.85 0.79 -9.92
N LEU A 176 -15.11 -0.33 -9.79
CA LEU A 176 -14.75 -0.91 -8.50
C LEU A 176 -13.76 -0.07 -7.68
N ILE A 177 -12.86 0.65 -8.35
CA ILE A 177 -11.97 1.59 -7.67
C ILE A 177 -12.78 2.80 -7.19
N GLY A 178 -13.76 3.25 -7.96
CA GLY A 178 -14.63 4.37 -7.60
C GLY A 178 -15.61 4.06 -6.47
N SER A 179 -16.14 2.83 -6.38
CA SER A 179 -17.13 2.45 -5.36
C SER A 179 -16.59 2.44 -3.93
N ASP A 180 -15.29 2.21 -3.76
CA ASP A 180 -14.64 2.16 -2.44
C ASP A 180 -14.54 3.52 -1.73
N GLU A 181 -14.62 4.64 -2.47
CA GLU A 181 -14.57 5.98 -1.86
C GLU A 181 -15.94 6.43 -1.29
N ASP A 182 -17.04 5.76 -1.66
CA ASP A 182 -18.42 6.12 -1.27
C ASP A 182 -18.98 5.29 -0.08
N THR A 183 -18.30 4.21 0.36
CA THR A 183 -18.79 3.32 1.43
C THR A 183 -18.57 3.88 2.83
N SER A 184 -19.35 4.90 3.18
CA SER A 184 -19.72 5.24 4.56
C SER A 184 -21.07 4.61 4.98
N GLY A 185 -21.67 3.77 4.11
CA GLY A 185 -22.88 3.01 4.36
C GLY A 185 -22.63 1.50 4.26
N GLU A 186 -23.43 0.73 4.99
CA GLU A 186 -23.34 -0.72 5.29
C GLU A 186 -23.40 -1.70 4.08
N ASP A 187 -23.18 -1.25 2.85
CA ASP A 187 -23.15 -2.14 1.69
C ASP A 187 -21.75 -2.76 1.54
N ALA A 188 -21.66 -4.07 1.73
CA ALA A 188 -20.44 -4.86 1.57
C ALA A 188 -19.76 -4.58 0.20
N PRO A 189 -18.41 -4.55 0.13
CA PRO A 189 -17.72 -4.29 -1.12
C PRO A 189 -18.19 -5.27 -2.19
N GLN A 190 -18.62 -4.75 -3.35
CA GLN A 190 -18.98 -5.57 -4.50
C GLN A 190 -17.79 -6.44 -4.87
N SER A 191 -17.87 -7.71 -4.49
CA SER A 191 -16.80 -8.66 -4.77
C SER A 191 -16.81 -8.97 -6.26
N LEU A 192 -15.65 -8.84 -6.89
CA LEU A 192 -15.50 -9.12 -8.31
C LEU A 192 -15.64 -10.64 -8.54
N CYS A 193 -16.85 -11.06 -8.93
CA CYS A 193 -17.15 -12.45 -9.24
C CYS A 193 -16.69 -12.78 -10.68
N GLN A 194 -15.59 -13.52 -10.80
CA GLN A 194 -15.00 -13.85 -12.11
C GLN A 194 -15.45 -15.19 -12.67
N LEU A 195 -15.91 -16.10 -11.82
CA LEU A 195 -16.28 -17.47 -12.17
C LEU A 195 -17.69 -17.79 -11.65
N PRO A 196 -18.56 -18.46 -12.43
CA PRO A 196 -19.85 -18.92 -11.96
C PRO A 196 -19.74 -19.92 -10.80
N GLU A 197 -20.72 -19.92 -9.88
CA GLU A 197 -20.73 -20.78 -8.69
C GLU A 197 -20.57 -22.26 -9.01
N ALA A 198 -21.35 -22.78 -9.96
CA ALA A 198 -21.28 -24.19 -10.37
C ALA A 198 -19.90 -24.59 -10.92
N VAL A 199 -19.20 -23.67 -11.59
CA VAL A 199 -17.84 -23.90 -12.10
C VAL A 199 -16.84 -23.97 -10.96
N MET A 200 -16.97 -23.09 -9.96
CA MET A 200 -16.11 -23.11 -8.78
C MET A 200 -16.29 -24.40 -7.99
N ASP A 201 -17.52 -24.89 -7.86
CA ASP A 201 -17.81 -26.16 -7.18
C ASP A 201 -17.11 -27.35 -7.86
N ASP A 202 -17.13 -27.41 -9.20
CA ASP A 202 -16.49 -28.50 -9.93
C ASP A 202 -14.96 -28.42 -9.85
N LEU A 203 -14.38 -27.21 -9.95
CA LEU A 203 -12.94 -27.00 -9.73
C LEU A 203 -12.52 -27.39 -8.31
N PHE A 204 -13.32 -27.03 -7.30
CA PHE A 204 -13.08 -27.38 -5.90
C PHE A 204 -13.12 -28.89 -5.67
N LYS A 205 -14.11 -29.60 -6.24
CA LYS A 205 -14.18 -31.07 -6.18
C LYS A 205 -12.94 -31.72 -6.78
N ILE A 206 -12.49 -31.26 -7.95
CA ILE A 206 -11.28 -31.80 -8.60
C ILE A 206 -10.04 -31.53 -7.75
N ALA A 207 -9.86 -30.28 -7.30
CA ALA A 207 -8.69 -29.86 -6.51
C ALA A 207 -8.56 -30.65 -5.20
N ASN A 208 -9.64 -30.76 -4.43
CA ASN A 208 -9.62 -31.53 -3.17
C ASN A 208 -9.37 -33.02 -3.41
N TRP A 209 -10.02 -33.60 -4.43
CA TRP A 209 -9.85 -35.02 -4.74
C TRP A 209 -8.39 -35.36 -5.08
N LEU A 210 -7.73 -34.49 -5.85
CA LEU A 210 -6.31 -34.60 -6.18
C LEU A 210 -5.41 -34.42 -4.94
N GLU A 211 -5.68 -33.40 -4.12
CA GLU A 211 -4.88 -33.09 -2.93
C GLU A 211 -4.90 -34.22 -1.90
N GLU A 212 -6.07 -34.81 -1.62
CA GLU A 212 -6.22 -35.96 -0.72
C GLU A 212 -5.35 -37.17 -1.12
N ARG A 213 -4.95 -37.25 -2.39
CA ARG A 213 -4.13 -38.33 -2.96
C ARG A 213 -2.68 -37.91 -3.21
N GLY A 214 -2.26 -36.74 -2.69
CA GLY A 214 -0.90 -36.21 -2.83
C GLY A 214 -0.56 -35.72 -4.23
N GLN A 215 -1.58 -35.32 -5.01
CA GLN A 215 -1.43 -34.90 -6.40
C GLN A 215 -1.55 -33.37 -6.53
N HIS A 216 -0.41 -32.67 -6.53
CA HIS A 216 -0.36 -31.20 -6.38
C HIS A 216 -0.23 -30.41 -7.69
N LYS A 217 -0.21 -31.05 -8.88
CA LYS A 217 0.04 -30.31 -10.13
C LYS A 217 -1.04 -29.26 -10.45
N HIS A 218 -2.26 -29.46 -9.94
CA HIS A 218 -3.41 -28.58 -10.18
C HIS A 218 -3.17 -27.13 -9.70
N GLY A 219 -2.42 -26.92 -8.62
CA GLY A 219 -2.03 -25.58 -8.17
C GLY A 219 -1.17 -24.83 -9.19
N LYS A 220 -0.24 -25.51 -9.87
CA LYS A 220 0.59 -24.92 -10.93
C LYS A 220 -0.25 -24.58 -12.17
N ILE A 221 -1.20 -25.45 -12.52
CA ILE A 221 -2.12 -25.23 -13.64
C ILE A 221 -2.97 -23.99 -13.37
N TYR A 222 -3.54 -23.89 -12.16
CA TYR A 222 -4.30 -22.72 -11.73
C TYR A 222 -3.47 -21.44 -11.87
N ALA A 223 -2.28 -21.40 -11.26
CA ALA A 223 -1.41 -20.23 -11.31
C ALA A 223 -1.05 -19.82 -12.74
N SER A 224 -0.73 -20.80 -13.60
CA SER A 224 -0.36 -20.55 -14.99
C SER A 224 -1.50 -19.90 -15.80
N VAL A 225 -2.73 -20.40 -15.68
CA VAL A 225 -3.88 -19.83 -16.39
C VAL A 225 -4.23 -18.47 -15.80
N ARG A 226 -4.37 -18.39 -14.48
CA ARG A 226 -4.88 -17.20 -13.79
C ARG A 226 -3.88 -16.04 -13.79
N SER A 227 -2.57 -16.29 -13.72
CA SER A 227 -1.54 -15.24 -13.82
C SER A 227 -1.69 -14.47 -15.13
N SER A 228 -1.86 -15.20 -16.25
CA SER A 228 -2.05 -14.59 -17.56
C SER A 228 -3.29 -13.69 -17.62
N ILE A 229 -4.36 -14.04 -16.90
CA ILE A 229 -5.63 -13.29 -16.87
C ILE A 229 -5.49 -12.04 -16.01
N VAL A 230 -4.88 -12.14 -14.82
CA VAL A 230 -4.63 -11.01 -13.93
C VAL A 230 -3.71 -10.00 -14.63
N LEU A 231 -2.58 -10.47 -15.18
CA LEU A 231 -1.65 -9.63 -15.93
C LEU A 231 -2.33 -8.98 -17.14
N ARG A 232 -3.11 -9.75 -17.92
CA ARG A 232 -3.79 -9.21 -19.10
C ARG A 232 -4.85 -8.17 -18.73
N SER A 233 -5.59 -8.36 -17.66
CA SER A 233 -6.57 -7.39 -17.16
C SER A 233 -5.89 -6.05 -16.81
N LEU A 234 -4.73 -6.13 -16.17
CA LEU A 234 -3.94 -4.95 -15.80
C LEU A 234 -3.33 -4.26 -17.04
N GLN A 235 -2.84 -5.03 -18.02
CA GLN A 235 -2.36 -4.48 -19.29
C GLN A 235 -3.47 -3.80 -20.09
N LEU A 236 -4.69 -4.35 -20.08
CA LEU A 236 -5.85 -3.71 -20.73
C LEU A 236 -6.18 -2.38 -20.07
N LEU A 237 -6.07 -2.28 -18.74
CA LEU A 237 -6.24 -1.02 -18.02
C LEU A 237 -5.18 0.01 -18.44
N LYS A 238 -3.91 -0.41 -18.51
CA LYS A 238 -2.80 0.43 -18.98
C LYS A 238 -2.99 0.91 -20.42
N GLU A 239 -3.46 0.04 -21.32
CA GLU A 239 -3.72 0.40 -22.71
C GLU A 239 -4.91 1.35 -22.85
N HIS A 240 -5.97 1.13 -22.08
CA HIS A 240 -7.12 2.03 -22.03
C HIS A 240 -6.72 3.44 -21.61
N GLN A 241 -5.84 3.56 -20.61
CA GLN A 241 -5.28 4.85 -20.18
C GLN A 241 -4.49 5.55 -21.30
N ARG A 242 -3.63 4.80 -22.03
CA ARG A 242 -2.88 5.35 -23.18
C ARG A 242 -3.80 5.80 -24.31
N SER A 243 -4.82 5.02 -24.63
CA SER A 243 -5.79 5.32 -25.70
C SER A 243 -6.68 6.50 -25.35
N ALA A 244 -7.08 6.65 -24.08
CA ALA A 244 -7.85 7.80 -23.60
C ALA A 244 -7.04 9.10 -23.67
N SER A 245 -5.71 9.03 -23.49
CA SER A 245 -4.79 10.16 -23.59
C SER A 245 -4.60 10.69 -25.03
N GLY A 246 -5.05 9.96 -26.06
CA GLY A 246 -4.87 10.32 -27.49
C GLY A 246 -5.98 11.17 -28.13
N GLY A 247 -6.92 11.70 -27.35
CA GLY A 247 -8.16 12.30 -27.87
C GLY A 247 -8.22 13.84 -27.87
N SER A 248 -7.43 14.52 -28.70
CA SER A 248 -7.92 15.54 -29.68
C SER A 248 -6.77 16.37 -30.28
N THR A 249 -6.40 16.12 -31.53
CA THR A 249 -6.37 17.11 -32.62
C THR A 249 -6.21 16.36 -33.95
N HIS A 250 -7.14 16.59 -34.88
CA HIS A 250 -7.11 16.15 -36.29
C HIS A 250 -7.06 14.65 -36.62
N ALA A 251 -8.21 14.12 -37.05
CA ALA A 251 -8.46 13.68 -38.43
C ALA A 251 -9.52 12.57 -38.43
N GLY A 252 -10.64 12.82 -39.12
CA GLY A 252 -11.67 11.81 -39.34
C GLY A 252 -11.25 10.84 -40.44
N SER A 253 -11.57 9.55 -40.24
CA SER A 253 -11.93 8.56 -41.28
C SER A 253 -12.21 7.18 -40.65
N PRO A 254 -12.95 6.29 -41.34
CA PRO A 254 -14.04 5.54 -40.71
C PRO A 254 -13.72 4.05 -40.48
N MET A 255 -14.24 3.49 -39.39
CA MET A 255 -14.25 2.03 -39.17
C MET A 255 -15.41 1.35 -39.93
N PRO A 256 -15.21 0.14 -40.47
CA PRO A 256 -16.24 -0.60 -41.18
C PRO A 256 -17.25 -1.24 -40.22
N ARG A 257 -18.55 -1.12 -40.53
CA ARG A 257 -19.65 -1.80 -39.83
C ARG A 257 -19.58 -3.31 -40.03
N ALA A 258 -19.34 -4.06 -38.96
CA ALA A 258 -19.71 -5.47 -38.91
C ALA A 258 -21.23 -5.59 -38.71
N LYS A 259 -21.88 -6.32 -39.61
CA LYS A 259 -23.32 -6.61 -39.60
C LYS A 259 -23.63 -7.69 -38.56
N PHE A 260 -24.46 -7.38 -37.58
CA PHE A 260 -25.33 -8.37 -36.94
C PHE A 260 -26.77 -7.86 -36.95
N ALA A 261 -27.67 -8.76 -37.35
CA ALA A 261 -29.08 -8.48 -37.60
C ALA A 261 -29.92 -8.64 -36.32
N ASN A 262 -30.60 -7.54 -35.98
CA ASN A 262 -31.97 -7.41 -35.45
C ASN A 262 -32.56 -8.45 -34.48
N ARG A 263 -32.87 -8.03 -33.24
CA ARG A 263 -34.23 -8.15 -32.65
C ARG A 263 -34.45 -7.15 -31.51
N HIS A 264 -35.64 -6.54 -31.52
CA HIS A 264 -36.07 -5.40 -30.72
C HIS A 264 -36.43 -5.72 -29.25
N SER A 265 -36.03 -4.85 -28.32
CA SER A 265 -36.93 -4.27 -27.29
C SER A 265 -36.33 -2.98 -26.69
N SER A 266 -37.08 -1.89 -26.87
CA SER A 266 -36.99 -0.55 -26.24
C SER A 266 -36.64 -0.57 -24.74
N GLY A 267 -35.88 0.33 -24.13
CA GLY A 267 -35.31 1.62 -24.56
C GLY A 267 -34.45 2.23 -23.42
N THR A 268 -33.75 3.32 -23.75
CA THR A 268 -32.94 4.20 -22.83
C THR A 268 -31.74 3.56 -22.12
N GLN A 269 -30.60 3.45 -22.80
CA GLN A 269 -29.27 3.41 -22.14
C GLN A 269 -28.16 3.78 -23.13
N GLU A 270 -28.08 5.04 -23.53
CA GLU A 270 -26.87 5.63 -24.09
C GLU A 270 -26.56 6.88 -23.27
N THR A 271 -25.53 6.81 -22.39
CA THR A 271 -24.69 7.93 -21.89
C THR A 271 -23.94 7.64 -20.56
N THR A 272 -23.98 6.43 -19.98
CA THR A 272 -23.39 6.18 -18.65
C THR A 272 -21.85 6.04 -18.65
N GLY A 273 -21.23 5.53 -19.72
CA GLY A 273 -19.78 5.28 -19.77
C GLY A 273 -18.89 6.53 -19.88
N ARG A 274 -19.41 7.66 -20.37
CA ARG A 274 -18.68 8.94 -20.40
C ARG A 274 -18.71 9.70 -19.08
N TRP A 275 -19.60 9.28 -18.17
CA TRP A 275 -19.86 9.97 -16.90
C TRP A 275 -19.04 9.37 -15.75
N ALA A 276 -18.78 8.05 -15.77
CA ALA A 276 -17.94 7.38 -14.76
C ALA A 276 -16.47 7.83 -14.84
N SER A 277 -15.86 7.85 -16.03
CA SER A 277 -14.48 8.33 -16.22
C SER A 277 -14.30 9.82 -15.85
N ARG A 278 -15.33 10.65 -16.08
CA ARG A 278 -15.31 12.07 -15.71
C ARG A 278 -15.58 12.31 -14.23
N ARG A 279 -16.37 11.46 -13.56
CA ARG A 279 -16.58 11.53 -12.10
C ARG A 279 -15.36 11.06 -11.32
N LEU A 280 -14.64 10.06 -11.81
CA LEU A 280 -13.41 9.55 -11.21
C LEU A 280 -12.23 10.49 -11.47
N GLN A 281 -12.12 11.08 -12.68
CA GLN A 281 -11.30 12.27 -12.90
C GLN A 281 -11.73 13.38 -11.95
N HIS A 282 -13.01 13.75 -11.84
CA HIS A 282 -13.46 14.79 -10.90
C HIS A 282 -13.25 14.47 -9.40
N ALA A 283 -13.10 13.20 -9.02
CA ALA A 283 -12.89 12.77 -7.63
C ALA A 283 -11.40 12.74 -7.28
N LEU A 284 -10.56 12.19 -8.16
CA LEU A 284 -9.10 12.37 -8.13
C LEU A 284 -8.75 13.86 -8.24
N GLU A 285 -9.42 14.63 -9.11
CA GLU A 285 -9.33 16.09 -9.24
C GLU A 285 -9.98 16.84 -8.06
N LYS A 286 -10.92 16.27 -7.29
CA LYS A 286 -11.37 16.93 -6.05
C LYS A 286 -10.35 16.80 -4.93
N LYS A 287 -9.52 15.76 -4.98
CA LYS A 287 -8.36 15.52 -4.09
C LYS A 287 -7.06 16.17 -4.62
N ALA A 288 -6.89 16.34 -5.94
CA ALA A 288 -5.70 16.86 -6.61
C ALA A 288 -5.89 18.25 -7.25
N SER A 289 -7.08 18.59 -7.74
CA SER A 289 -7.37 19.80 -8.55
C SER A 289 -8.08 20.93 -7.80
N LYS A 290 -8.13 20.90 -6.47
CA LYS A 290 -8.45 22.12 -5.72
C LYS A 290 -7.37 23.21 -5.88
N MET A 291 -6.22 22.91 -6.51
CA MET A 291 -5.17 23.90 -6.83
C MET A 291 -4.77 24.01 -8.32
N LEU A 292 -5.06 23.03 -9.18
CA LEU A 292 -4.46 22.99 -10.54
C LEU A 292 -5.06 23.93 -11.59
N LEU A 293 -6.27 24.47 -11.37
CA LEU A 293 -6.82 25.51 -12.25
C LEU A 293 -6.08 26.86 -12.13
N LYS A 294 -5.28 27.04 -11.07
CA LYS A 294 -4.32 28.14 -10.94
C LYS A 294 -2.96 27.79 -11.53
N ALA A 295 -2.56 26.52 -11.44
CA ALA A 295 -1.29 26.04 -11.97
C ALA A 295 -1.24 26.00 -13.50
N SER A 296 -2.29 25.57 -14.22
CA SER A 296 -2.25 25.55 -15.70
C SER A 296 -2.14 26.95 -16.33
N GLN A 297 -2.55 28.01 -15.62
CA GLN A 297 -2.35 29.40 -16.05
C GLN A 297 -0.98 29.97 -15.65
N THR A 298 -0.24 29.32 -14.75
CA THR A 298 1.10 29.75 -14.28
C THR A 298 2.24 28.79 -14.67
N THR A 299 1.96 27.56 -15.11
CA THR A 299 2.94 26.57 -15.60
C THR A 299 3.49 26.90 -16.98
N GLY A 300 3.00 27.98 -17.61
CA GLY A 300 3.70 28.66 -18.70
C GLY A 300 5.04 29.29 -18.29
N PHE A 301 5.29 29.46 -16.99
CA PHE A 301 6.61 29.78 -16.44
C PHE A 301 7.27 28.48 -15.98
N GLY A 302 8.19 27.97 -16.79
CA GLY A 302 8.93 26.75 -16.48
C GLY A 302 9.71 26.90 -15.18
N LEU A 303 9.48 25.99 -14.22
CA LEU A 303 10.32 25.79 -13.03
C LEU A 303 11.73 25.23 -13.37
N SER A 304 12.12 25.29 -14.65
CA SER A 304 13.46 25.02 -15.11
C SER A 304 14.32 26.23 -14.76
N LEU A 305 15.16 26.10 -13.74
CA LEU A 305 16.05 27.19 -13.28
C LEU A 305 17.13 27.58 -14.31
N THR A 306 17.08 27.10 -15.55
CA THR A 306 17.81 27.67 -16.70
C THR A 306 17.24 27.18 -18.04
N ALA A 307 16.70 28.08 -18.86
CA ALA A 307 16.76 27.96 -20.32
C ALA A 307 16.50 29.33 -20.99
N SER A 308 17.55 30.13 -21.14
CA SER A 308 17.50 31.32 -21.99
C SER A 308 17.37 30.86 -23.46
N ARG A 309 16.14 30.80 -23.97
CA ARG A 309 15.86 30.49 -25.39
C ARG A 309 16.13 31.74 -26.25
N LYS A 310 17.27 31.75 -26.96
CA LYS A 310 17.33 32.36 -28.29
C LYS A 310 16.77 31.35 -29.32
N PRO A 311 15.95 31.78 -30.29
CA PRO A 311 15.39 30.87 -31.29
C PRO A 311 16.45 30.56 -32.35
N GLN A 312 16.83 29.30 -32.49
CA GLN A 312 17.59 28.80 -33.63
C GLN A 312 17.03 27.43 -34.04
N PRO A 313 16.85 27.13 -35.34
CA PRO A 313 15.98 26.05 -35.78
C PRO A 313 16.68 24.69 -35.79
N GLN A 314 15.95 23.69 -35.25
CA GLN A 314 15.83 22.28 -35.67
C GLN A 314 17.11 21.47 -35.96
N LEU A 315 17.38 20.45 -35.11
CA LEU A 315 17.58 19.01 -35.44
C LEU A 315 18.49 18.33 -34.39
N SER A 316 17.90 17.51 -33.52
CA SER A 316 18.47 16.25 -32.96
C SER A 316 17.57 15.72 -31.84
N GLY A 317 17.33 14.41 -31.83
CA GLY A 317 16.25 13.73 -31.11
C GLY A 317 16.33 13.86 -29.59
N CYS A 318 15.22 14.32 -28.99
CA CYS A 318 14.94 14.10 -27.58
C CYS A 318 14.02 12.87 -27.49
N SER A 319 14.55 11.75 -27.00
CA SER A 319 13.73 10.56 -26.74
C SER A 319 12.68 10.88 -25.67
N ILE A 320 11.45 10.38 -25.84
CA ILE A 320 10.33 10.56 -24.88
C ILE A 320 10.72 10.16 -23.45
N GLU A 321 11.73 9.29 -23.31
CA GLU A 321 12.29 8.83 -22.04
C GLU A 321 13.01 9.90 -21.20
N ASP A 322 13.26 11.09 -21.75
CA ASP A 322 14.03 12.17 -21.10
C ASP A 322 13.19 13.34 -20.60
N ILE A 323 11.86 13.24 -20.72
CA ILE A 323 10.89 14.23 -20.26
C ILE A 323 10.54 13.92 -18.80
N ALA A 324 10.33 14.96 -17.99
CA ALA A 324 9.83 14.82 -16.62
C ALA A 324 8.54 13.99 -16.60
N PRO A 325 8.35 13.11 -15.60
CA PRO A 325 7.08 12.41 -15.44
C PRO A 325 5.96 13.45 -15.38
N ASP A 326 4.92 13.25 -16.17
CA ASP A 326 3.79 14.16 -16.25
C ASP A 326 2.69 13.76 -15.26
N GLU A 327 1.75 14.69 -15.04
CA GLU A 327 0.61 14.47 -14.14
C GLU A 327 -0.25 13.29 -14.60
N GLN A 328 -0.43 13.14 -15.92
CA GLN A 328 -1.22 12.07 -16.51
C GLN A 328 -0.60 10.69 -16.25
N GLU A 329 0.72 10.56 -16.35
CA GLU A 329 1.42 9.32 -16.04
C GLU A 329 1.35 8.95 -14.56
N MET A 330 1.40 9.94 -13.67
CA MET A 330 1.13 9.72 -12.26
C MET A 330 -0.28 9.17 -12.04
N GLU A 331 -1.31 9.82 -12.59
CA GLU A 331 -2.69 9.33 -12.47
C GLU A 331 -2.85 7.91 -13.01
N ASN A 332 -2.23 7.64 -14.17
CA ASN A 332 -2.25 6.33 -14.80
C ASN A 332 -1.62 5.28 -13.88
N TYR A 333 -0.47 5.58 -13.29
CA TYR A 333 0.24 4.68 -12.37
C TYR A 333 -0.53 4.44 -11.07
N LEU A 334 -1.16 5.48 -10.50
CA LEU A 334 -1.99 5.36 -9.30
C LEU A 334 -3.17 4.42 -9.54
N LEU A 335 -3.86 4.61 -10.67
CA LEU A 335 -4.99 3.80 -11.06
C LEU A 335 -4.58 2.35 -11.39
N LEU A 336 -3.40 2.16 -12.00
CA LEU A 336 -2.83 0.84 -12.24
C LEU A 336 -2.57 0.11 -10.91
N THR A 337 -2.02 0.80 -9.92
CA THR A 337 -1.72 0.23 -8.60
C THR A 337 -3.01 -0.13 -7.84
N ALA A 338 -4.01 0.76 -7.86
CA ALA A 338 -5.32 0.48 -7.26
C ALA A 338 -6.03 -0.70 -7.96
N GLY A 339 -5.96 -0.77 -9.29
CA GLY A 339 -6.47 -1.88 -10.08
C GLY A 339 -5.80 -3.21 -9.73
N LEU A 340 -4.47 -3.22 -9.57
CA LEU A 340 -3.73 -4.38 -9.10
C LEU A 340 -4.23 -4.85 -7.73
N HIS A 341 -4.39 -3.95 -6.77
CA HIS A 341 -4.90 -4.29 -5.45
C HIS A 341 -6.29 -4.98 -5.53
N LYS A 342 -7.21 -4.43 -6.34
CA LYS A 342 -8.54 -5.03 -6.56
C LYS A 342 -8.47 -6.42 -7.19
N LEU A 343 -7.60 -6.60 -8.18
CA LEU A 343 -7.38 -7.90 -8.81
C LEU A 343 -6.82 -8.93 -7.82
N MET A 344 -5.87 -8.52 -6.97
CA MET A 344 -5.28 -9.41 -5.95
C MET A 344 -6.30 -9.81 -4.88
N GLN A 345 -7.17 -8.89 -4.44
CA GLN A 345 -8.26 -9.20 -3.52
C GLN A 345 -9.22 -10.23 -4.11
N ALA A 346 -9.63 -10.03 -5.37
CA ALA A 346 -10.49 -10.97 -6.07
C ALA A 346 -9.83 -12.35 -6.23
N GLU A 347 -8.54 -12.38 -6.57
CA GLU A 347 -7.80 -13.63 -6.75
C GLU A 347 -7.62 -14.39 -5.43
N ARG A 348 -7.33 -13.69 -4.33
CA ARG A 348 -7.27 -14.30 -2.99
C ARG A 348 -8.60 -14.94 -2.60
N SER A 349 -9.72 -14.28 -2.93
CA SER A 349 -11.05 -14.85 -2.72
C SER A 349 -11.26 -16.13 -3.56
N LEU A 350 -10.96 -16.10 -4.85
CA LEU A 350 -11.10 -17.27 -5.73
C LEU A 350 -10.25 -18.45 -5.29
N VAL A 351 -8.97 -18.21 -4.99
CA VAL A 351 -8.03 -19.23 -4.50
C VAL A 351 -8.55 -19.86 -3.21
N SER A 352 -9.09 -19.07 -2.27
CA SER A 352 -9.64 -19.60 -1.01
C SER A 352 -10.86 -20.51 -1.19
N ARG A 353 -11.61 -20.30 -2.28
CA ARG A 353 -12.83 -21.05 -2.59
C ARG A 353 -12.58 -22.31 -3.42
N ILE A 354 -11.53 -22.31 -4.25
CA ILE A 354 -11.24 -23.41 -5.19
C ILE A 354 -10.18 -24.36 -4.64
N LEU A 355 -9.16 -23.84 -3.94
CA LEU A 355 -7.97 -24.63 -3.59
C LEU A 355 -7.89 -24.96 -2.09
N PRO A 356 -7.32 -26.12 -1.73
CA PRO A 356 -7.07 -26.51 -0.35
C PRO A 356 -6.11 -25.54 0.37
N PRO A 357 -6.25 -25.35 1.70
CA PRO A 357 -5.43 -24.40 2.47
C PRO A 357 -3.91 -24.60 2.35
N SER A 358 -3.45 -25.83 2.11
CA SER A 358 -2.03 -26.17 1.91
C SER A 358 -1.40 -25.45 0.71
N LEU A 359 -2.17 -25.20 -0.36
CA LEU A 359 -1.67 -24.64 -1.62
C LEU A 359 -2.00 -23.15 -1.81
N GLN A 360 -2.93 -22.58 -1.05
CA GLN A 360 -3.49 -21.25 -1.31
C GLN A 360 -2.43 -20.15 -1.41
N LEU A 361 -1.50 -20.06 -0.45
CA LEU A 361 -0.49 -19.00 -0.42
C LEU A 361 0.50 -19.13 -1.58
N GLN A 362 0.99 -20.35 -1.84
CA GLN A 362 1.93 -20.62 -2.92
C GLN A 362 1.32 -20.30 -4.30
N VAL A 363 0.05 -20.67 -4.50
CA VAL A 363 -0.65 -20.43 -5.76
C VAL A 363 -1.01 -18.96 -5.94
N LEU A 364 -1.47 -18.28 -4.88
CA LEU A 364 -1.72 -16.84 -4.92
C LEU A 364 -0.45 -16.08 -5.31
N GLU A 365 0.68 -16.40 -4.68
CA GLU A 365 1.97 -15.78 -4.97
C GLU A 365 2.35 -15.94 -6.44
N ALA A 366 2.29 -17.17 -6.97
CA ALA A 366 2.61 -17.44 -8.37
C ALA A 366 1.66 -16.75 -9.35
N THR A 367 0.40 -16.52 -8.95
CA THR A 367 -0.63 -15.90 -9.79
C THR A 367 -0.47 -14.39 -9.91
N VAL A 368 -0.06 -13.71 -8.83
CA VAL A 368 0.01 -12.23 -8.80
C VAL A 368 1.41 -11.68 -9.12
N ARG A 369 2.43 -12.54 -9.15
CA ARG A 369 3.84 -12.15 -9.33
C ARG A 369 4.07 -11.29 -10.57
N ASP A 370 3.63 -11.74 -11.75
CA ASP A 370 3.89 -11.03 -13.00
C ASP A 370 3.19 -9.66 -13.04
N ALA A 371 2.00 -9.56 -12.46
CA ALA A 371 1.25 -8.31 -12.36
C ALA A 371 1.88 -7.33 -11.35
N MET A 372 2.39 -7.83 -10.23
CA MET A 372 3.19 -7.06 -9.27
C MET A 372 4.50 -6.57 -9.91
N ASP A 373 5.16 -7.39 -10.73
CA ASP A 373 6.38 -7.03 -11.44
C ASP A 373 6.14 -5.90 -12.45
N LEU A 374 5.01 -5.92 -13.15
CA LEU A 374 4.62 -4.85 -14.05
C LEU A 374 4.48 -3.50 -13.31
N VAL A 375 3.74 -3.47 -12.20
CA VAL A 375 3.55 -2.24 -11.41
C VAL A 375 4.86 -1.79 -10.77
N ALA A 376 5.64 -2.73 -10.23
CA ALA A 376 6.93 -2.40 -9.63
C ALA A 376 7.88 -1.78 -10.66
N HIS A 377 7.95 -2.35 -11.86
CA HIS A 377 8.76 -1.81 -12.95
C HIS A 377 8.32 -0.41 -13.37
N ASP A 378 7.02 -0.16 -13.51
CA ASP A 378 6.49 1.16 -13.86
C ASP A 378 6.83 2.20 -12.77
N GLY A 379 6.68 1.85 -11.49
CA GLY A 379 7.02 2.73 -10.37
C GLY A 379 8.52 3.03 -10.28
N GLU A 380 9.37 2.03 -10.49
CA GLU A 380 10.82 2.20 -10.56
C GLU A 380 11.26 3.05 -11.76
N SER A 381 10.59 2.92 -12.91
CA SER A 381 10.84 3.72 -14.10
C SER A 381 10.50 5.20 -13.87
N ILE A 382 9.39 5.50 -13.20
CA ILE A 382 9.03 6.87 -12.79
C ILE A 382 10.09 7.44 -11.85
N ALA A 383 10.51 6.68 -10.83
CA ALA A 383 11.56 7.10 -9.91
C ALA A 383 12.89 7.38 -10.64
N ALA A 384 13.29 6.50 -11.56
CA ALA A 384 14.51 6.65 -12.34
C ALA A 384 14.49 7.87 -13.26
N ARG A 385 13.35 8.18 -13.89
CA ARG A 385 13.17 9.40 -14.69
C ARG A 385 13.18 10.66 -13.85
N ALA A 386 12.44 10.68 -12.73
CA ALA A 386 12.49 11.79 -11.79
C ALA A 386 13.93 12.07 -11.33
N LYS A 387 14.69 11.02 -10.97
CA LYS A 387 16.10 11.12 -10.60
C LYS A 387 16.98 11.74 -11.71
N ARG A 388 16.74 11.41 -12.98
CA ARG A 388 17.44 12.02 -14.12
C ARG A 388 17.09 13.50 -14.30
N CYS A 389 15.83 13.90 -14.12
CA CYS A 389 15.39 15.30 -14.17
C CYS A 389 16.02 16.14 -13.05
N ILE A 390 16.04 15.60 -11.83
CA ILE A 390 16.69 16.23 -10.68
C ILE A 390 18.17 16.48 -10.95
N ALA A 391 18.88 15.50 -11.53
CA ALA A 391 20.28 15.67 -11.91
C ALA A 391 20.49 16.78 -12.97
N ARG A 392 19.48 17.08 -13.78
CA ARG A 392 19.46 18.19 -14.75
C ARG A 392 18.98 19.52 -14.14
N ARG A 393 18.76 19.58 -12.83
CA ARG A 393 18.19 20.72 -12.09
C ARG A 393 16.76 21.08 -12.48
N ASP A 394 16.01 20.10 -13.00
CA ASP A 394 14.57 20.23 -13.18
C ASP A 394 13.84 19.57 -12.00
N PHE A 395 13.45 20.42 -11.04
CA PHE A 395 12.81 19.97 -9.81
C PHE A 395 11.29 19.83 -9.95
N SER A 396 10.71 20.14 -11.11
CA SER A 396 9.27 19.94 -11.36
C SER A 396 8.86 18.47 -11.24
N ALA A 397 9.74 17.55 -11.66
CA ALA A 397 9.54 16.10 -11.57
C ALA A 397 9.31 15.60 -10.13
N VAL A 398 9.82 16.32 -9.13
CA VAL A 398 9.70 15.98 -7.71
C VAL A 398 8.26 16.10 -7.23
N LEU A 399 7.54 17.08 -7.77
CA LEU A 399 6.16 17.37 -7.39
C LEU A 399 5.21 16.26 -7.81
N VAL A 400 5.58 15.46 -8.82
CA VAL A 400 4.83 14.28 -9.25
C VAL A 400 5.10 13.06 -8.35
N VAL A 401 6.27 13.00 -7.71
CA VAL A 401 6.65 11.90 -6.81
C VAL A 401 5.86 11.93 -5.49
N PHE A 402 5.58 13.11 -4.93
CA PHE A 402 4.88 13.25 -3.64
C PHE A 402 3.43 12.73 -3.64
N PRO A 403 2.57 13.05 -4.62
CA PRO A 403 1.25 12.46 -4.72
C PRO A 403 1.30 10.93 -4.86
N ILE A 404 2.27 10.40 -5.63
CA ILE A 404 2.48 8.95 -5.75
C ILE A 404 2.83 8.36 -4.38
N LEU A 405 3.81 8.93 -3.69
CA LEU A 405 4.22 8.48 -2.35
C LEU A 405 3.07 8.50 -1.35
N LYS A 406 2.22 9.54 -1.39
CA LYS A 406 1.05 9.65 -0.53
C LYS A 406 0.08 8.49 -0.74
N HIS A 407 -0.40 8.29 -1.97
CA HIS A 407 -1.38 7.26 -2.28
C HIS A 407 -0.81 5.84 -2.11
N LEU A 408 0.44 5.60 -2.51
CA LEU A 408 1.10 4.32 -2.24
C LEU A 408 1.24 4.07 -0.74
N GLY A 409 1.49 5.10 0.05
CA GLY A 409 1.53 5.02 1.51
C GLY A 409 0.17 4.65 2.13
N GLU A 410 -0.92 5.22 1.60
CA GLU A 410 -2.30 4.91 2.01
C GLU A 410 -2.73 3.49 1.59
N LEU A 411 -2.32 3.03 0.41
CA LEU A 411 -2.65 1.70 -0.13
C LEU A 411 -1.81 0.56 0.50
N LYS A 412 -0.62 0.90 1.03
CA LYS A 412 0.32 -0.04 1.62
C LYS A 412 -0.31 -1.06 2.59
N PRO A 413 -1.05 -0.66 3.65
CA PRO A 413 -1.60 -1.59 4.63
C PRO A 413 -2.56 -2.61 4.01
N ASP A 414 -3.38 -2.19 3.04
CA ASP A 414 -4.35 -3.07 2.40
C ASP A 414 -3.69 -4.06 1.44
N LEU A 415 -2.66 -3.60 0.72
CA LEU A 415 -1.84 -4.47 -0.10
C LEU A 415 -1.09 -5.50 0.76
N GLU A 416 -0.45 -5.07 1.85
CA GLU A 416 0.26 -5.95 2.80
C GLU A 416 -0.68 -6.99 3.42
N ARG A 417 -1.91 -6.61 3.76
CA ARG A 417 -2.95 -7.54 4.23
C ARG A 417 -3.31 -8.58 3.16
N THR A 418 -3.39 -8.16 1.89
CA THR A 418 -3.72 -9.03 0.76
C THR A 418 -2.61 -10.04 0.44
N VAL A 419 -1.35 -9.71 0.71
CA VAL A 419 -0.19 -10.62 0.53
C VAL A 419 0.33 -11.22 1.84
N GLU A 420 -0.42 -11.10 2.94
CA GLU A 420 -0.05 -11.67 4.23
C GLU A 420 0.17 -13.18 4.10
N GLY A 421 1.33 -13.66 4.59
CA GLY A 421 1.75 -15.07 4.48
C GLY A 421 2.49 -15.44 3.18
N CYS A 422 2.56 -14.57 2.18
CA CYS A 422 3.34 -14.81 0.94
C CYS A 422 4.85 -14.60 1.16
N ASP A 423 5.67 -15.09 0.22
CA ASP A 423 7.12 -14.96 0.28
C ASP A 423 7.61 -13.50 0.39
N TYR A 424 8.76 -13.33 1.05
CA TYR A 424 9.37 -12.01 1.24
C TYR A 424 9.75 -11.35 -0.10
N ALA A 425 10.14 -12.11 -1.13
CA ALA A 425 10.50 -11.54 -2.43
C ALA A 425 9.32 -10.85 -3.11
N LEU A 426 8.10 -11.35 -2.93
CA LEU A 426 6.89 -10.68 -3.45
C LEU A 426 6.54 -9.45 -2.61
N ARG A 427 6.53 -9.59 -1.27
CA ARG A 427 6.16 -8.51 -0.34
C ARG A 427 7.12 -7.32 -0.41
N SER A 428 8.40 -7.57 -0.64
CA SER A 428 9.43 -6.52 -0.72
C SER A 428 9.37 -5.67 -1.99
N LYS A 429 8.70 -6.10 -3.06
CA LYS A 429 8.59 -5.33 -4.33
C LYS A 429 7.92 -3.97 -4.11
N PHE A 430 6.78 -3.95 -3.42
CA PHE A 430 6.07 -2.69 -3.13
C PHE A 430 6.90 -1.77 -2.22
N ALA A 431 7.55 -2.34 -1.22
CA ALA A 431 8.46 -1.62 -0.35
C ALA A 431 9.68 -1.07 -1.11
N SER A 432 10.22 -1.80 -2.09
CA SER A 432 11.31 -1.37 -2.96
C SER A 432 10.95 -0.11 -3.74
N VAL A 433 9.78 -0.11 -4.41
CA VAL A 433 9.27 1.06 -5.15
C VAL A 433 9.09 2.26 -4.24
N LEU A 434 8.45 2.06 -3.07
CA LEU A 434 8.30 3.11 -2.07
C LEU A 434 9.65 3.65 -1.63
N ASN A 435 10.63 2.80 -1.33
CA ASN A 435 11.96 3.22 -0.91
C ASN A 435 12.69 3.99 -2.03
N ALA A 436 12.57 3.55 -3.28
CA ALA A 436 13.16 4.22 -4.44
C ALA A 436 12.56 5.63 -4.64
N LEU A 437 11.23 5.76 -4.55
CA LEU A 437 10.55 7.05 -4.64
C LEU A 437 10.88 7.96 -3.44
N ASN A 438 10.93 7.42 -2.22
CA ASN A 438 11.32 8.17 -1.02
C ASN A 438 12.76 8.68 -1.13
N ALA A 439 13.71 7.83 -1.52
CA ALA A 439 15.11 8.22 -1.70
C ALA A 439 15.27 9.27 -2.82
N THR A 440 14.48 9.14 -3.89
CA THR A 440 14.47 10.11 -4.99
C THR A 440 13.92 11.46 -4.51
N GLY A 441 12.79 11.48 -3.81
CA GLY A 441 12.21 12.70 -3.25
C GLY A 441 13.12 13.39 -2.23
N ALA A 442 13.74 12.62 -1.33
CA ALA A 442 14.64 13.17 -0.32
C ALA A 442 15.89 13.79 -0.95
N LYS A 443 16.53 13.07 -1.88
CA LYS A 443 17.66 13.61 -2.63
C LYS A 443 17.27 14.85 -3.42
N ALA A 444 16.08 14.88 -3.99
CA ALA A 444 15.62 16.03 -4.74
C ALA A 444 15.46 17.29 -3.89
N LEU A 445 14.90 17.15 -2.68
CA LEU A 445 14.76 18.26 -1.75
C LEU A 445 16.13 18.76 -1.26
N GLU A 446 17.10 17.86 -1.06
CA GLU A 446 18.47 18.22 -0.73
C GLU A 446 19.15 18.97 -1.88
N ASP A 447 19.15 18.39 -3.10
CA ASP A 447 19.71 18.99 -4.30
C ASP A 447 19.04 20.34 -4.63
N PHE A 448 17.73 20.47 -4.38
CA PHE A 448 16.99 21.73 -4.55
C PHE A 448 17.53 22.81 -3.60
N ALA A 449 17.62 22.51 -2.30
CA ALA A 449 18.16 23.42 -1.30
C ALA A 449 19.59 23.87 -1.66
N GLU A 450 20.43 22.96 -2.14
CA GLU A 450 21.77 23.31 -2.62
C GLU A 450 21.76 24.16 -3.90
N SER A 451 20.82 23.88 -4.81
CA SER A 451 20.69 24.63 -6.06
C SER A 451 20.31 26.09 -5.82
N VAL A 452 19.42 26.37 -4.85
CA VAL A 452 19.02 27.72 -4.45
C VAL A 452 20.21 28.53 -3.95
N ARG A 453 21.13 27.89 -3.21
CA ARG A 453 22.39 28.52 -2.75
C ARG A 453 23.35 28.80 -3.91
N ASN A 454 23.46 27.88 -4.86
CA ASN A 454 24.52 27.87 -5.90
C ASN A 454 24.08 28.42 -7.27
N GLU A 455 22.89 29.00 -7.37
CA GLU A 455 22.32 29.47 -8.63
C GLU A 455 23.14 30.66 -9.19
N SER A 456 24.12 30.44 -10.06
CA SER A 456 25.06 31.47 -10.52
C SER A 456 24.67 32.20 -11.82
N SER A 457 23.62 31.75 -12.52
CA SER A 457 23.32 32.15 -13.90
C SER A 457 22.20 33.18 -14.08
N ALA A 458 21.38 33.44 -13.06
CA ALA A 458 20.26 34.37 -13.18
C ALA A 458 20.75 35.83 -13.14
N VAL A 459 20.58 36.56 -14.25
CA VAL A 459 20.88 37.99 -14.33
C VAL A 459 19.94 38.74 -13.41
N LEU A 460 20.48 39.46 -12.42
CA LEU A 460 19.64 40.26 -11.53
C LEU A 460 18.99 41.43 -12.28
N PRO A 461 17.75 41.82 -11.91
CA PRO A 461 17.07 42.94 -12.53
C PRO A 461 17.84 44.26 -12.33
N LYS A 462 18.01 45.06 -13.40
CA LYS A 462 18.82 46.29 -13.32
C LYS A 462 18.19 47.38 -12.44
N ASP A 463 16.88 47.33 -12.26
CA ASP A 463 16.05 48.27 -11.50
C ASP A 463 15.87 47.87 -10.02
N GLY A 464 16.45 46.74 -9.59
CA GLY A 464 16.35 46.26 -8.22
C GLY A 464 14.98 45.66 -7.86
N THR A 465 14.15 45.31 -8.85
CA THR A 465 12.89 44.59 -8.59
C THR A 465 13.13 43.16 -8.06
N VAL A 466 12.07 42.45 -7.72
CA VAL A 466 12.12 41.08 -7.20
C VAL A 466 12.79 40.15 -8.22
N ALA A 467 13.71 39.30 -7.77
CA ALA A 467 14.36 38.33 -8.62
C ALA A 467 13.41 37.17 -8.97
N GLU A 468 13.43 36.72 -10.22
CA GLU A 468 12.61 35.60 -10.69
C GLU A 468 12.84 34.32 -9.86
N GLY A 469 14.10 34.03 -9.51
CA GLY A 469 14.46 32.91 -8.64
C GLY A 469 13.76 32.93 -7.28
N THR A 470 13.52 34.11 -6.69
CA THR A 470 12.75 34.26 -5.45
C THR A 470 11.32 33.77 -5.63
N SER A 471 10.66 34.13 -6.75
CA SER A 471 9.31 33.68 -7.05
C SER A 471 9.24 32.18 -7.32
N ASN A 472 10.19 31.64 -8.09
CA ASN A 472 10.24 30.21 -8.42
C ASN A 472 10.41 29.34 -7.17
N VAL A 473 11.28 29.76 -6.24
CA VAL A 473 11.46 29.06 -4.96
C VAL A 473 10.18 29.08 -4.13
N LEU A 474 9.49 30.22 -4.04
CA LEU A 474 8.26 30.32 -3.27
C LEU A 474 7.14 29.47 -3.87
N VAL A 475 6.96 29.47 -5.19
CA VAL A 475 5.97 28.62 -5.87
C VAL A 475 6.24 27.13 -5.60
N PHE A 476 7.51 26.71 -5.66
CA PHE A 476 7.88 25.34 -5.34
C PHE A 476 7.56 24.97 -3.88
N LEU A 477 7.89 25.86 -2.93
CA LEU A 477 7.60 25.63 -1.52
C LEU A 477 6.08 25.58 -1.25
N GLU A 478 5.29 26.45 -1.89
CA GLU A 478 3.83 26.45 -1.80
C GLU A 478 3.23 25.13 -2.28
N GLN A 479 3.72 24.59 -3.40
CA GLN A 479 3.28 23.28 -3.92
C GLN A 479 3.70 22.13 -3.00
N LEU A 480 4.91 22.19 -2.44
CA LEU A 480 5.39 21.19 -1.49
C LEU A 480 4.56 21.18 -0.20
N ALA A 481 4.03 22.33 0.22
CA ALA A 481 3.23 22.47 1.44
C ALA A 481 1.90 21.70 1.40
N GLU A 482 1.34 21.43 0.21
CA GLU A 482 0.14 20.58 0.07
C GLU A 482 0.39 19.14 0.52
N TYR A 483 1.63 18.67 0.38
CA TYR A 483 2.06 17.32 0.71
C TYR A 483 2.88 17.30 2.01
N ALA A 484 2.59 18.21 2.94
CA ALA A 484 3.40 18.43 4.14
C ALA A 484 3.71 17.18 4.95
N ASP A 485 2.70 16.32 5.13
CA ASP A 485 2.84 15.08 5.90
C ASP A 485 3.76 14.08 5.16
N THR A 486 3.57 13.90 3.85
CA THR A 486 4.39 13.02 3.02
C THR A 486 5.82 13.53 2.88
N ALA A 487 6.00 14.83 2.66
CA ALA A 487 7.32 15.48 2.59
C ALA A 487 8.08 15.37 3.92
N GLY A 488 7.40 15.53 5.05
CA GLY A 488 7.97 15.33 6.38
C GLY A 488 8.43 13.88 6.62
N ILE A 489 7.69 12.88 6.13
CA ILE A 489 8.10 11.46 6.20
C ILE A 489 9.38 11.22 5.38
N VAL A 490 9.44 11.78 4.16
CA VAL A 490 10.60 11.68 3.28
C VAL A 490 11.84 12.31 3.91
N LEU A 491 11.72 13.52 4.46
CA LEU A 491 12.81 14.26 5.08
C LEU A 491 13.31 13.61 6.38
N ARG A 492 12.42 13.03 7.18
CA ARG A 492 12.79 12.36 8.44
C ARG A 492 13.71 11.15 8.25
N ARG A 493 13.61 10.45 7.11
CA ARG A 493 14.45 9.27 6.83
C ARG A 493 15.91 9.59 6.53
N ASN A 494 16.20 10.80 6.07
CA ASN A 494 17.54 11.20 5.64
C ASN A 494 18.26 12.12 6.63
N ALA A 495 17.57 12.56 7.67
CA ALA A 495 18.07 13.61 8.53
C ALA A 495 18.32 13.08 9.95
N ASP A 496 19.48 13.42 10.54
CA ASP A 496 19.80 13.33 11.98
C ASP A 496 18.93 14.33 12.79
N VAL A 497 17.64 14.41 12.48
CA VAL A 497 16.64 15.32 13.04
C VAL A 497 16.01 14.69 14.29
N GLU A 498 16.67 13.72 14.92
CA GLU A 498 16.31 13.24 16.25
C GLU A 498 16.44 14.35 17.31
N SER A 499 17.39 15.29 17.13
CA SER A 499 17.63 16.36 18.11
C SER A 499 16.55 17.45 18.15
N VAL A 500 15.91 17.77 17.01
CA VAL A 500 14.81 18.77 16.94
C VAL A 500 13.46 18.14 17.29
N VAL A 501 13.26 16.85 17.00
CA VAL A 501 12.02 16.12 17.32
C VAL A 501 11.92 15.82 18.82
N SER A 502 13.06 15.76 19.54
CA SER A 502 13.12 15.51 20.98
C SER A 502 12.38 16.54 21.84
N SER A 503 12.23 17.79 21.37
CA SER A 503 11.45 18.84 22.06
C SER A 503 9.99 18.93 21.60
N ALA A 504 9.67 18.41 20.41
CA ALA A 504 8.32 18.42 19.81
C ALA A 504 7.50 17.14 20.09
N ALA A 505 8.08 16.14 20.77
CA ALA A 505 7.51 14.81 21.03
C ALA A 505 6.21 14.78 21.86
N LYS A 506 5.61 15.92 22.21
CA LYS A 506 4.28 15.99 22.83
C LYS A 506 3.12 15.99 21.83
N GLN A 507 3.37 16.11 20.53
CA GLN A 507 2.33 16.05 19.48
C GLN A 507 2.80 15.19 18.31
N THR A 508 2.48 13.89 18.35
CA THR A 508 2.76 12.94 17.27
C THR A 508 2.13 13.33 15.94
N GLU A 509 0.98 14.02 15.95
CA GLU A 509 0.25 14.41 14.73
C GLU A 509 0.97 15.47 13.89
N ASN A 510 1.73 16.39 14.50
CA ASN A 510 2.37 17.50 13.79
C ASN A 510 3.86 17.27 13.50
N ALA A 511 4.43 16.14 13.92
CA ALA A 511 5.87 15.90 13.82
C ALA A 511 6.39 16.01 12.38
N HIS A 512 5.65 15.48 11.40
CA HIS A 512 6.03 15.54 9.98
C HIS A 512 5.96 16.97 9.41
N ARG A 513 4.93 17.73 9.79
CA ARG A 513 4.76 19.13 9.39
C ARG A 513 5.85 20.03 9.96
N ILE A 514 6.26 19.78 11.20
CA ILE A 514 7.38 20.47 11.86
C ILE A 514 8.68 20.24 11.09
N VAL A 515 8.97 19.00 10.69
CA VAL A 515 10.17 18.67 9.89
C VAL A 515 10.16 19.42 8.56
N LEU A 516 9.00 19.51 7.89
CA LEU A 516 8.89 20.32 6.68
C LEU A 516 9.09 21.82 6.99
N GLY A 517 8.53 22.35 8.07
CA GLY A 517 8.76 23.73 8.51
C GLY A 517 10.24 24.07 8.70
N VAL A 518 11.01 23.16 9.31
CA VAL A 518 12.47 23.28 9.46
C VAL A 518 13.16 23.31 8.09
N TYR A 519 12.74 22.45 7.15
CA TYR A 519 13.26 22.44 5.79
C TYR A 519 12.95 23.74 5.03
N ILE A 520 11.71 24.23 5.09
CA ILE A 520 11.30 25.51 4.49
C ILE A 520 12.18 26.64 5.04
N LYS A 521 12.37 26.71 6.36
CA LYS A 521 13.28 27.69 6.99
C LYS A 521 14.70 27.60 6.43
N LYS A 522 15.24 26.38 6.27
CA LYS A 522 16.58 26.16 5.68
C LYS A 522 16.66 26.68 4.25
N VAL A 523 15.68 26.39 3.40
CA VAL A 523 15.63 26.87 2.01
C VAL A 523 15.54 28.40 1.96
N LEU A 524 14.68 29.02 2.78
CA LEU A 524 14.55 30.47 2.83
C LEU A 524 15.83 31.17 3.32
N ALA A 525 16.53 30.56 4.28
CA ALA A 525 17.84 31.06 4.73
C ALA A 525 18.89 30.97 3.62
N GLN A 526 18.90 29.88 2.83
CA GLN A 526 19.78 29.74 1.68
C GLN A 526 19.44 30.73 0.55
N LEU A 527 18.16 30.98 0.31
CA LEU A 527 17.70 32.00 -0.63
C LEU A 527 18.17 33.39 -0.21
N ASN A 528 18.01 33.75 1.07
CA ASN A 528 18.49 35.02 1.60
C ASN A 528 20.02 35.17 1.41
N LEU A 529 20.80 34.14 1.79
CA LEU A 529 22.25 34.14 1.59
C LEU A 529 22.63 34.33 0.11
N ALA A 530 21.94 33.64 -0.81
CA ALA A 530 22.17 33.79 -2.24
C ALA A 530 21.83 35.21 -2.73
N LEU A 531 20.70 35.79 -2.30
CA LEU A 531 20.32 37.16 -2.64
C LEU A 531 21.33 38.19 -2.14
N VAL A 532 21.84 38.04 -0.92
CA VAL A 532 22.88 38.90 -0.34
C VAL A 532 24.17 38.80 -1.13
N SER A 533 24.68 37.58 -1.34
CA SER A 533 25.93 37.36 -2.08
C SER A 533 25.85 37.88 -3.53
N LYS A 534 24.75 37.60 -4.23
CA LYS A 534 24.53 38.07 -5.61
C LYS A 534 24.40 39.58 -5.70
N SER A 535 23.64 40.20 -4.79
CA SER A 535 23.47 41.66 -4.80
C SER A 535 24.79 42.38 -4.54
N ASP A 536 25.65 41.86 -3.65
CA ASP A 536 26.99 42.40 -3.41
C ASP A 536 27.92 42.25 -4.61
N ALA A 537 27.81 41.15 -5.37
CA ALA A 537 28.62 40.92 -6.55
C ALA A 537 28.13 41.69 -7.80
N SER A 538 26.82 41.93 -7.94
CA SER A 538 26.22 42.40 -9.19
C SER A 538 25.98 43.91 -9.24
N TYR A 539 25.64 44.54 -8.10
CA TYR A 539 25.30 45.96 -8.06
C TYR A 539 26.43 46.78 -7.42
N SER A 540 26.90 47.79 -8.14
CA SER A 540 27.91 48.72 -7.63
C SER A 540 27.32 49.73 -6.64
N ASP A 541 26.09 50.20 -6.86
CA ASP A 541 25.43 51.16 -5.96
C ASP A 541 24.97 50.48 -4.66
N PRO A 542 25.47 50.92 -3.48
CA PRO A 542 24.99 50.45 -2.18
C PRO A 542 23.48 50.64 -1.96
N SER A 543 22.89 51.71 -2.51
CA SER A 543 21.47 52.03 -2.31
C SER A 543 20.58 51.03 -3.07
N LEU A 544 20.95 50.72 -4.31
CA LEU A 544 20.29 49.69 -5.11
C LEU A 544 20.39 48.29 -4.49
N ARG A 545 21.55 47.93 -3.91
CA ARG A 545 21.72 46.67 -3.18
C ARG A 545 20.75 46.54 -2.01
N ALA A 546 20.65 47.59 -1.20
CA ALA A 546 19.75 47.62 -0.05
C ALA A 546 18.28 47.55 -0.50
N LEU A 547 17.91 48.27 -1.57
CA LEU A 547 16.55 48.25 -2.12
C LEU A 547 16.16 46.89 -2.67
N PHE A 548 17.05 46.26 -3.45
CA PHE A 548 16.82 44.94 -4.02
C PHE A 548 16.56 43.90 -2.92
N ARG A 549 17.37 43.91 -1.84
CA ARG A 549 17.16 43.01 -0.68
C ARG A 549 15.80 43.26 -0.04
N LEU A 550 15.48 44.52 0.23
CA LEU A 550 14.21 44.92 0.84
C LEU A 550 13.00 44.47 -0.01
N ASN A 551 13.04 44.66 -1.33
CA ASN A 551 12.00 44.20 -2.25
C ASN A 551 11.80 42.68 -2.18
N ASN A 552 12.89 41.90 -2.23
CA ASN A 552 12.81 40.45 -2.20
C ASN A 552 12.36 39.93 -0.83
N HIS A 553 12.86 40.48 0.27
CA HIS A 553 12.40 40.09 1.61
C HIS A 553 10.93 40.43 1.84
N ASN A 554 10.47 41.61 1.42
CA ASN A 554 9.06 41.97 1.50
C ASN A 554 8.18 41.02 0.67
N TYR A 555 8.64 40.66 -0.53
CA TYR A 555 7.95 39.68 -1.36
C TYR A 555 7.85 38.31 -0.68
N VAL A 556 8.95 37.80 -0.13
CA VAL A 556 8.98 36.54 0.65
C VAL A 556 7.99 36.61 1.81
N VAL A 557 8.06 37.63 2.66
CA VAL A 557 7.17 37.75 3.83
C VAL A 557 5.70 37.82 3.41
N ASN A 558 5.39 38.55 2.35
CA ASN A 558 4.03 38.63 1.82
C ASN A 558 3.56 37.29 1.22
N ALA A 559 4.42 36.54 0.56
CA ALA A 559 4.10 35.21 0.05
C ALA A 559 3.87 34.21 1.20
N LEU A 560 4.72 34.25 2.24
CA LEU A 560 4.56 33.42 3.44
C LEU A 560 3.22 33.71 4.12
N ARG A 561 2.83 34.97 4.28
CA ARG A 561 1.56 35.38 4.91
C ARG A 561 0.31 35.04 4.06
N ARG A 562 0.46 34.88 2.74
CA ARG A 562 -0.65 34.55 1.83
C ARG A 562 -0.88 33.04 1.69
N SER A 563 0.07 32.23 2.10
CA SER A 563 0.08 30.77 1.94
C SER A 563 0.08 30.06 3.30
N SER A 564 -0.08 28.74 3.29
CA SER A 564 0.08 27.89 4.47
C SER A 564 1.55 27.76 4.95
N LEU A 565 2.50 28.38 4.23
CA LEU A 565 3.92 28.34 4.59
C LEU A 565 4.20 29.01 5.93
N MET A 566 3.52 30.13 6.25
CA MET A 566 3.69 30.78 7.55
C MET A 566 3.23 29.87 8.70
N GLU A 567 2.11 29.14 8.53
CA GLU A 567 1.62 28.20 9.53
C GLU A 567 2.64 27.08 9.79
N LEU A 568 3.20 26.49 8.73
CA LEU A 568 4.25 25.45 8.84
C LEU A 568 5.53 25.97 9.51
N LEU A 569 5.92 27.22 9.22
CA LEU A 569 7.08 27.84 9.85
C LEU A 569 6.84 28.12 11.34
N LEU A 570 5.66 28.60 11.72
CA LEU A 570 5.30 28.85 13.13
C LEU A 570 5.27 27.57 13.97
N LEU A 571 4.92 26.43 13.36
CA LEU A 571 5.02 25.12 14.00
C LEU A 571 6.48 24.74 14.33
N ALA A 572 7.43 25.12 13.47
CA ALA A 572 8.85 24.84 13.68
C ALA A 572 9.53 25.88 14.60
N GLU A 573 9.14 27.15 14.48
CA GLU A 573 9.68 28.26 15.27
C GLU A 573 8.59 29.33 15.53
N PRO A 574 8.08 29.41 16.77
CA PRO A 574 6.97 30.32 17.10
C PRO A 574 7.29 31.82 16.91
N THR A 575 8.56 32.21 16.95
CA THR A 575 9.00 33.61 16.85
C THR A 575 9.35 34.04 15.42
N VAL A 576 9.21 33.15 14.42
CA VAL A 576 9.70 33.39 13.05
C VAL A 576 9.07 34.62 12.38
N GLU A 577 7.79 34.90 12.65
CA GLU A 577 7.13 36.07 12.07
C GLU A 577 7.74 37.38 12.57
N GLN A 578 8.05 37.45 13.88
CA GLN A 578 8.71 38.62 14.47
C GLN A 578 10.12 38.80 13.87
N THR A 579 10.87 37.71 13.71
CA THR A 579 12.20 37.75 13.07
C THR A 579 12.15 38.35 11.67
N TYR A 580 11.13 38.02 10.86
CA TYR A 580 10.96 38.59 9.53
C TYR A 580 10.51 40.06 9.56
N VAL A 581 9.67 40.45 10.51
CA VAL A 581 9.28 41.86 10.72
C VAL A 581 10.50 42.69 11.09
N ASP A 582 11.32 42.22 12.02
CA ASP A 582 12.56 42.90 12.45
C ASP A 582 13.57 43.00 11.30
N LEU A 583 13.66 41.96 10.46
CA LEU A 583 14.48 41.97 9.25
C LEU A 583 14.03 43.08 8.28
N LEU A 584 12.73 43.22 8.03
CA LEU A 584 12.19 44.25 7.14
C LEU A 584 12.44 45.66 7.69
N VAL A 585 12.28 45.86 9.00
CA VAL A 585 12.58 47.15 9.66
C VAL A 585 14.06 47.49 9.50
N LYS A 586 14.95 46.51 9.73
CA LYS A 586 16.41 46.68 9.57
C LYS A 586 16.79 47.00 8.13
N ASP A 587 16.26 46.29 7.14
CA ASP A 587 16.56 46.50 5.73
C ASP A 587 16.06 47.86 5.24
N LYS A 588 14.89 48.27 5.70
CA LYS A 588 14.34 49.59 5.39
C LYS A 588 15.20 50.71 5.96
N ALA A 589 15.57 50.61 7.25
CA ALA A 589 16.49 51.56 7.87
C ALA A 589 17.86 51.59 7.17
N ASN A 590 18.38 50.43 6.77
CA ASN A 590 19.63 50.32 6.03
C ASN A 590 19.56 51.00 4.65
N TYR A 591 18.45 50.81 3.92
CA TYR A 591 18.21 51.47 2.64
C TYR A 591 18.13 53.00 2.81
N VAL A 592 17.34 53.49 3.77
CA VAL A 592 17.18 54.93 4.05
C VAL A 592 18.52 55.56 4.43
N SER A 593 19.25 54.92 5.35
CA SER A 593 20.57 55.37 5.79
C SER A 593 21.51 55.47 4.60
N THR A 594 21.70 54.37 3.87
CA THR A 594 22.63 54.25 2.73
C THR A 594 22.31 55.24 1.61
N THR A 595 21.03 55.41 1.28
CA THR A 595 20.55 56.35 0.26
C THR A 595 20.86 57.79 0.65
N LEU A 596 20.71 58.14 1.92
CA LEU A 596 20.83 59.52 2.38
C LEU A 596 22.22 59.88 2.95
N VAL A 597 23.16 58.93 3.11
CA VAL A 597 24.49 59.19 3.71
C VAL A 597 25.16 60.42 3.11
N LYS A 598 25.27 60.49 1.77
CA LYS A 598 25.95 61.61 1.10
C LYS A 598 25.22 62.93 1.28
N ALA A 599 23.90 62.93 1.15
CA ALA A 599 23.07 64.12 1.32
C ALA A 599 23.10 64.64 2.77
N ARG A 600 23.04 63.73 3.75
CA ARG A 600 23.11 64.06 5.18
C ARG A 600 24.45 64.64 5.59
N ALA A 601 25.56 64.17 5.03
CA ALA A 601 26.89 64.71 5.32
C ALA A 601 27.02 66.22 5.03
N TYR A 602 26.25 66.75 4.06
CA TYR A 602 26.21 68.19 3.78
C TYR A 602 25.31 69.00 4.74
N LEU A 603 24.38 68.33 5.43
CA LEU A 603 23.41 68.94 6.35
C LEU A 603 23.85 68.84 7.83
N GLU A 604 24.63 67.82 8.17
CA GLU A 604 25.12 67.59 9.53
C GLU A 604 26.20 68.63 9.92
N HIS A 605 26.26 68.95 11.21
CA HIS A 605 27.08 70.04 11.74
C HIS A 605 28.57 69.71 11.63
N SER A 606 29.32 70.51 10.89
CA SER A 606 30.76 70.64 11.11
C SER A 606 30.95 71.37 12.44
N SER A 607 31.90 70.91 13.27
CA SER A 607 32.18 71.49 14.59
C SER A 607 32.55 72.98 14.55
N ASP A 608 32.92 73.51 13.38
CA ASP A 608 33.06 74.94 13.11
C ASP A 608 31.78 75.51 12.49
N GLU A 609 31.18 76.51 13.15
CA GLU A 609 30.10 77.31 12.57
C GLU A 609 30.67 78.15 11.41
N PRO A 610 30.12 78.04 10.18
CA PRO A 610 30.63 78.80 9.05
C PRO A 610 30.30 80.29 9.22
N GLU A 611 31.32 81.14 9.16
CA GLU A 611 31.18 82.60 9.17
C GLU A 611 30.23 83.10 8.06
N PRO A 612 29.50 84.22 8.28
CA PRO A 612 28.67 84.84 7.26
C PRO A 612 29.52 85.26 6.04
N GLY A 613 29.18 84.71 4.86
CA GLY A 613 29.95 84.91 3.62
C GLY A 613 30.89 83.75 3.25
N SER A 614 30.96 82.71 4.07
CA SER A 614 31.83 81.55 3.85
C SER A 614 31.54 80.79 2.54
N LYS A 615 32.60 80.51 1.77
CA LYS A 615 32.58 79.60 0.61
C LYS A 615 32.01 78.22 0.99
N VAL A 616 32.25 77.79 2.23
CA VAL A 616 31.79 76.52 2.79
C VAL A 616 30.26 76.40 2.77
N LEU A 617 29.53 77.51 3.04
CA LEU A 617 28.07 77.48 3.04
C LEU A 617 27.51 77.33 1.61
N LYS A 618 28.15 77.98 0.63
CA LYS A 618 27.80 77.80 -0.80
C LYS A 618 28.07 76.37 -1.26
N GLU A 619 29.18 75.79 -0.83
CA GLU A 619 29.56 74.39 -1.13
C GLU A 619 28.60 73.40 -0.49
N LYS A 620 28.13 73.63 0.75
CA LYS A 620 27.13 72.78 1.40
C LYS A 620 25.77 72.80 0.69
N PHE A 621 25.25 73.98 0.35
CA PHE A 621 23.97 74.10 -0.40
C PHE A 621 24.07 73.50 -1.81
N LEU A 622 25.17 73.77 -2.52
CA LEU A 622 25.39 73.22 -3.87
C LEU A 622 25.61 71.70 -3.83
N GLY A 623 26.39 71.22 -2.87
CA GLY A 623 26.66 69.80 -2.63
C GLY A 623 25.37 69.04 -2.34
N PHE A 624 24.57 69.50 -1.37
CA PHE A 624 23.26 68.92 -1.08
C PHE A 624 22.34 68.90 -2.30
N THR A 625 22.26 70.01 -3.06
CA THR A 625 21.41 70.09 -4.25
C THR A 625 21.86 69.09 -5.32
N ARG A 626 23.17 68.97 -5.55
CA ARG A 626 23.73 68.01 -6.52
C ARG A 626 23.44 66.56 -6.11
N GLU A 627 23.69 66.21 -4.85
CA GLU A 627 23.41 64.86 -4.36
C GLU A 627 21.91 64.55 -4.41
N LEU A 628 21.03 65.52 -4.10
CA LEU A 628 19.58 65.35 -4.17
C LEU A 628 19.10 65.11 -5.62
N GLU A 629 19.66 65.82 -6.60
CA GLU A 629 19.34 65.62 -8.02
C GLU A 629 19.87 64.28 -8.55
N GLU A 630 21.06 63.87 -8.13
CA GLU A 630 21.62 62.55 -8.45
C GLU A 630 20.77 61.44 -7.84
N LEU A 631 20.35 61.58 -6.58
CA LEU A 631 19.43 60.67 -5.91
C LEU A 631 18.10 60.57 -6.66
N ALA A 632 17.48 61.71 -6.99
CA ALA A 632 16.22 61.70 -7.74
C ALA A 632 16.35 61.02 -9.10
N LYS A 633 17.49 61.21 -9.79
CA LYS A 633 17.77 60.55 -11.06
C LYS A 633 17.91 59.03 -10.90
N CYS A 634 18.68 58.57 -9.91
CA CYS A 634 18.88 57.14 -9.65
C CYS A 634 17.58 56.47 -9.18
N GLN A 635 16.87 57.07 -8.23
CA GLN A 635 15.65 56.51 -7.62
C GLN A 635 14.46 56.46 -8.58
N ARG A 636 14.44 57.27 -9.66
CA ARG A 636 13.46 57.14 -10.75
C ARG A 636 13.67 55.89 -11.59
N PHE A 637 14.90 55.37 -11.66
CA PHE A 637 15.21 54.13 -12.38
C PHE A 637 14.93 52.88 -11.54
N TYR A 638 14.76 53.04 -10.23
CA TYR A 638 14.54 51.94 -9.31
C TYR A 638 13.06 51.57 -9.23
N SER A 639 12.79 50.27 -9.04
CA SER A 639 11.44 49.73 -9.00
C SER A 639 11.10 49.15 -7.63
N VAL A 640 9.94 49.50 -7.10
CA VAL A 640 9.37 48.92 -5.87
C VAL A 640 7.98 48.38 -6.21
N PRO A 641 7.83 47.07 -6.46
CA PRO A 641 6.56 46.50 -6.93
C PRO A 641 5.40 46.67 -5.95
N ASP A 642 5.66 46.55 -4.65
CA ASP A 642 4.66 46.67 -3.60
C ASP A 642 4.34 48.15 -3.31
N GLY A 643 3.09 48.55 -3.53
CA GLY A 643 2.64 49.93 -3.32
C GLY A 643 2.71 50.40 -1.87
N ARG A 644 2.43 49.50 -0.90
CA ARG A 644 2.49 49.86 0.53
C ARG A 644 3.92 50.10 0.97
N LEU A 645 4.82 49.19 0.59
CA LEU A 645 6.25 49.34 0.86
C LEU A 645 6.80 50.64 0.22
N ARG A 646 6.39 50.96 -1.00
CA ARG A 646 6.80 52.17 -1.71
C ARG A 646 6.43 53.43 -0.93
N GLU A 647 5.20 53.52 -0.44
CA GLU A 647 4.72 54.67 0.36
C GLU A 647 5.45 54.76 1.71
N GLU A 648 5.68 53.63 2.38
CA GLU A 648 6.41 53.57 3.64
C GLU A 648 7.86 54.06 3.49
N ILE A 649 8.57 53.59 2.46
CA ILE A 649 9.96 54.02 2.19
C ILE A 649 10.00 55.52 1.88
N ARG A 650 9.08 56.04 1.05
CA ARG A 650 9.00 57.48 0.75
C ARG A 650 8.81 58.30 2.02
N LYS A 651 7.92 57.86 2.91
CA LYS A 651 7.69 58.50 4.21
C LYS A 651 8.92 58.48 5.11
N GLU A 652 9.66 57.38 5.16
CA GLU A 652 10.87 57.30 5.98
C GLU A 652 12.03 58.13 5.43
N LEU A 653 12.21 58.16 4.10
CA LEU A 653 13.17 59.07 3.46
C LEU A 653 12.86 60.53 3.82
N GLN A 654 11.58 60.92 3.76
CA GLN A 654 11.10 62.24 4.15
C GLN A 654 11.39 62.55 5.63
N GLN A 655 11.04 61.64 6.54
CA GLN A 655 11.28 61.80 7.97
C GLN A 655 12.77 61.90 8.32
N ALA A 656 13.63 61.23 7.54
CA ALA A 656 15.07 61.25 7.76
C ALA A 656 15.77 62.53 7.26
N ILE A 657 15.31 63.13 6.15
CA ILE A 657 16.01 64.25 5.49
C ILE A 657 15.34 65.61 5.68
N ILE A 658 14.00 65.68 5.70
CA ILE A 658 13.27 66.96 5.71
C ILE A 658 13.53 67.76 6.99
N PRO A 659 13.50 67.19 8.21
CA PRO A 659 13.74 67.96 9.43
C PRO A 659 15.14 68.58 9.46
N LEU A 660 16.16 67.81 9.04
CA LEU A 660 17.55 68.26 8.94
C LEU A 660 17.69 69.38 7.91
N TYR A 661 17.10 69.20 6.73
CA TYR A 661 17.14 70.22 5.68
C TYR A 661 16.36 71.48 6.08
N THR A 662 15.22 71.35 6.76
CA THR A 662 14.40 72.47 7.21
C THR A 662 15.13 73.31 8.25
N ALA A 663 15.78 72.66 9.22
CA ALA A 663 16.61 73.33 10.21
C ALA A 663 17.78 74.08 9.56
N PHE A 664 18.49 73.41 8.64
CA PHE A 664 19.59 74.01 7.88
C PHE A 664 19.13 75.19 7.00
N TYR A 665 18.05 75.01 6.26
CA TYR A 665 17.47 76.03 5.38
C TYR A 665 17.02 77.26 6.18
N ASN A 666 16.27 77.08 7.27
CA ASN A 666 15.79 78.19 8.09
C ASN A 666 16.92 78.95 8.78
N LYS A 667 17.97 78.26 9.24
CA LYS A 667 19.14 78.88 9.88
C LYS A 667 19.91 79.80 8.92
N TYR A 668 20.02 79.41 7.65
CA TYR A 668 20.90 80.11 6.69
C TYR A 668 20.16 80.91 5.59
N ARG A 669 18.83 80.82 5.49
CA ARG A 669 18.03 81.59 4.52
C ARG A 669 18.14 83.11 4.71
N GLY A 670 18.31 83.57 5.95
CA GLY A 670 18.44 85.00 6.30
C GLY A 670 19.87 85.54 6.31
N VAL A 671 20.89 84.70 6.12
CA VAL A 671 22.30 85.09 6.15
C VAL A 671 22.75 85.55 4.76
N SER A 672 23.42 86.69 4.65
CA SER A 672 23.92 87.22 3.37
C SER A 672 25.18 86.47 2.89
N PHE A 673 25.01 85.22 2.45
CA PHE A 673 26.11 84.38 1.97
C PHE A 673 26.39 84.53 0.47
N SER A 674 25.46 85.07 -0.31
CA SER A 674 25.58 85.25 -1.77
C SER A 674 24.74 86.42 -2.27
N LYS A 675 25.20 87.09 -3.35
CA LYS A 675 24.41 88.11 -4.07
C LYS A 675 23.17 87.51 -4.77
N ASN A 676 23.21 86.22 -5.11
CA ASN A 676 22.09 85.45 -5.68
C ASN A 676 21.85 84.16 -4.88
N PRO A 677 21.13 84.20 -3.75
CA PRO A 677 20.84 83.02 -2.91
C PRO A 677 20.08 81.91 -3.66
N ALA A 678 19.16 82.29 -4.56
CA ALA A 678 18.34 81.38 -5.36
C ALA A 678 19.15 80.48 -6.32
N LYS A 679 20.39 80.85 -6.65
CA LYS A 679 21.29 80.01 -7.47
C LYS A 679 21.84 78.81 -6.68
N TYR A 680 21.92 78.91 -5.36
CA TYR A 680 22.55 77.91 -4.49
C TYR A 680 21.52 77.11 -3.70
N ALA A 681 20.45 77.76 -3.22
CA ALA A 681 19.33 77.11 -2.55
C ALA A 681 18.17 76.91 -3.54
N LYS A 682 18.31 75.93 -4.44
CA LYS A 682 17.39 75.68 -5.57
C LYS A 682 16.03 75.13 -5.14
N TYR A 683 15.98 74.36 -4.06
CA TYR A 683 14.78 73.70 -3.57
C TYR A 683 14.34 74.26 -2.21
N THR A 684 13.04 74.42 -2.00
CA THR A 684 12.44 74.63 -0.68
C THR A 684 12.16 73.28 0.00
N PRO A 685 11.99 73.22 1.34
CA PRO A 685 11.62 71.97 2.01
C PRO A 685 10.37 71.28 1.41
N ASP A 686 9.36 72.05 1.00
CA ASP A 686 8.15 71.52 0.34
C ASP A 686 8.45 70.94 -1.05
N GLN A 687 9.37 71.55 -1.80
CA GLN A 687 9.82 71.02 -3.09
C GLN A 687 10.66 69.75 -2.93
N VAL A 688 11.48 69.64 -1.89
CA VAL A 688 12.21 68.40 -1.57
C VAL A 688 11.24 67.27 -1.22
N THR A 689 10.19 67.59 -0.44
CA THR A 689 9.11 66.64 -0.12
C THR A 689 8.40 66.15 -1.39
N SER A 690 8.04 67.08 -2.27
CA SER A 690 7.40 66.78 -3.56
C SER A 690 8.31 65.94 -4.46
N LEU A 691 9.61 66.18 -4.45
CA LEU A 691 10.58 65.42 -5.23
C LEU A 691 10.69 63.97 -4.74
N ILE A 692 10.77 63.74 -3.43
CA ILE A 692 10.81 62.38 -2.84
C ILE A 692 9.51 61.60 -3.17
N ASN A 693 8.37 62.28 -3.24
CA ASN A 693 7.12 61.64 -3.65
C ASN A 693 7.16 61.08 -5.08
N THR A 694 8.04 61.59 -5.95
CA THR A 694 8.23 61.07 -7.34
C THR A 694 9.22 59.90 -7.44
N PHE A 695 9.87 59.49 -6.35
CA PHE A 695 10.83 58.38 -6.38
C PHE A 695 10.11 57.07 -6.71
N PHE A 696 10.71 56.19 -7.52
CA PHE A 696 10.15 54.91 -7.97
C PHE A 696 8.94 55.00 -8.94
N ASP A 697 8.53 56.19 -9.38
CA ASP A 697 7.49 56.34 -10.40
C ASP A 697 8.15 56.40 -11.78
N ALA A 698 8.02 55.33 -12.56
CA ALA A 698 8.55 55.26 -13.93
C ALA A 698 7.85 56.25 -14.91
N SER A 699 6.75 56.87 -14.48
CA SER A 699 5.88 57.76 -15.26
C SER A 699 5.89 59.23 -14.80
N ALA A 700 6.87 59.66 -14.00
CA ALA A 700 6.99 61.03 -13.46
C ALA A 700 8.25 61.80 -13.91
#